data_AF-A0A074Z7Q7-F1
#
_entry.id   AF-A0A074Z7Q7-F1
#
_cell.length_a   1.000
_cell.length_b   1.000
_cell.length_c   1.000
_cell.angle_alpha   90.00
_cell.angle_beta   90.00
_cell.angle_gamma   90.00
#
_symmetry.space_group_name_H-M   'P 1'
#
loop_
_entity.id
_entity.type
_entity.pdbx_description
1 polymer ?
#
loop_
_entity_poly.entity_id
_entity_poly.type
_entity_poly.pdbx_seq_one_letter_code
_entity_poly.pdbx_strand_id
1 'polypeptide(L)'
;MLRSERVPWAVACLAFYFLVQHSPVESLPAGGLRKSDVQSSSDALPNGLKLQNLHILFRHGDRTALGPMLKDTRPFEETWPLGRGQLTEEGVLQEFKLGMWLRQKYDGFIHKKYNASNFYLRSTDYDRTLMSAQAVAAGLYQDITSPLKSYGIAWTPIPVHTVRRDRETLLSLSFCHRLELLRKEEMTSKKADEYAESHKALFDLINKQSVTEKIDRFNIWKLSDQFVCMRAHKMALPSWCTEEIFQEIEEVSKFFWLLQSNSSEDLLQMEIGVYLNTFVEHLKSITTCNKPIIINGRQLGLKHTVAYSAHDTHVSYLIGAFGASTKGKIPYSSAIILELLGPDKPSSPENYRLRLHFKQGYPDETGEYLSIKPCADQRAADGCPLNLVLKHLQPYLIDADKYSELCSGQPHTGPFILYFLPAYSTMISGRNVMSYKSITLYSAILCSFLVSAKAMVRQDIRKSCPDNNLPPGMILQNLHLVFRHGDRTPLEQMLNDSAPFEEIWPLGRGQLTDKGVLQSFKLGMWLRQHYDCYLKPQYNASDFYIRSTDYDRTLMSAQAVAAGLYPQNSSPLESYGIQWKPIPVHTVPRDKETLLSSSTCSHLEALRHTAMTSETAISLLEAHRSLFDLINANQMKVKIDQFNSWKLNDMFICMRAHNISLPSWCTEEIFQELDEVGTHLWLLESNSTNELIKIEIGVFLKAFVEHLGTIAGGDGSVKLKNGRILQPKHIMSYSAHDTHVGYILGAMGVLKFEKVPYAGAVILELIGPDPPSSLENYRLRLRYKQGYSDEIGEYRTLPSCPGQKEIEGCPLDLVIQHLEPFLLDAEEYSKLCSEPSHNVRAFNPWEARPNWPLVCLACVFFLCWN
;
A
#
# COMPACT_ATOMS: atom_id res chain seq x y z
N MET A 1 -22.76 -62.87 -30.73
CA MET A 1 -23.78 -62.34 -31.64
C MET A 1 -23.51 -60.85 -31.79
N LEU A 2 -23.00 -60.42 -32.95
CA LEU A 2 -23.75 -59.69 -34.00
C LEU A 2 -24.15 -58.26 -33.57
N ARG A 3 -23.73 -57.18 -34.26
CA ARG A 3 -22.82 -57.09 -35.43
C ARG A 3 -22.39 -55.62 -35.68
N SER A 4 -21.23 -55.44 -36.31
CA SER A 4 -20.98 -54.49 -37.44
C SER A 4 -20.88 -52.98 -37.14
N GLU A 5 -19.95 -52.18 -37.67
CA GLU A 5 -18.72 -52.32 -38.51
C GLU A 5 -17.96 -50.94 -38.39
N ARG A 6 -16.72 -50.65 -38.85
CA ARG A 6 -15.67 -51.30 -39.68
C ARG A 6 -14.27 -50.70 -39.33
N VAL A 7 -13.19 -51.21 -39.91
CA VAL A 7 -11.82 -50.61 -39.97
C VAL A 7 -11.27 -50.86 -41.39
N PRO A 8 -10.29 -50.07 -41.92
CA PRO A 8 -8.87 -50.53 -42.05
C PRO A 8 -7.83 -49.41 -41.73
N TRP A 9 -6.66 -49.63 -41.08
CA TRP A 9 -5.37 -50.27 -41.54
C TRP A 9 -4.64 -49.49 -42.67
N ALA A 10 -3.30 -49.31 -42.78
CA ALA A 10 -2.07 -49.75 -42.06
C ALA A 10 -0.91 -48.72 -42.31
N VAL A 11 0.04 -48.41 -41.41
CA VAL A 11 1.39 -49.03 -41.11
C VAL A 11 2.40 -49.16 -42.28
N ALA A 12 3.56 -48.48 -42.18
CA ALA A 12 4.92 -49.03 -42.42
C ALA A 12 6.06 -48.02 -42.10
N CYS A 13 7.23 -48.51 -41.67
CA CYS A 13 8.44 -47.73 -41.31
C CYS A 13 9.62 -47.99 -42.27
N LEU A 14 10.64 -47.11 -42.27
CA LEU A 14 12.08 -47.33 -42.53
C LEU A 14 12.76 -45.93 -42.47
N ALA A 15 13.39 -45.50 -41.37
CA ALA A 15 14.70 -45.89 -40.82
C ALA A 15 15.92 -45.52 -41.70
N PHE A 16 16.70 -44.51 -41.27
CA PHE A 16 18.16 -44.52 -41.31
C PHE A 16 18.74 -43.62 -40.19
N TYR A 17 19.98 -43.89 -39.79
CA TYR A 17 20.59 -43.57 -38.49
C TYR A 17 21.89 -42.79 -38.70
N PHE A 18 22.30 -41.89 -37.77
CA PHE A 18 23.63 -41.83 -37.11
C PHE A 18 23.99 -40.46 -36.48
N LEU A 19 24.25 -40.48 -35.15
CA LEU A 19 25.17 -39.66 -34.29
C LEU A 19 25.22 -38.11 -34.44
N VAL A 20 25.39 -37.30 -33.37
CA VAL A 20 26.37 -37.42 -32.26
C VAL A 20 25.81 -36.93 -30.89
N GLN A 21 25.98 -37.78 -29.88
CA GLN A 21 26.19 -37.53 -28.43
C GLN A 21 25.54 -36.32 -27.71
N HIS A 22 24.63 -36.62 -26.78
CA HIS A 22 24.59 -36.03 -25.44
C HIS A 22 24.55 -37.16 -24.40
N SER A 23 25.36 -37.07 -23.34
CA SER A 23 25.45 -38.10 -22.28
C SER A 23 24.28 -37.97 -21.28
N PRO A 24 23.70 -39.09 -20.80
CA PRO A 24 22.60 -39.04 -19.84
C PRO A 24 23.10 -38.85 -18.41
N VAL A 25 22.36 -38.07 -17.61
CA VAL A 25 22.49 -38.04 -16.15
C VAL A 25 21.76 -39.26 -15.60
N GLU A 26 22.48 -40.14 -14.89
CA GLU A 26 21.92 -41.37 -14.33
C GLU A 26 20.94 -41.07 -13.18
N SER A 27 19.74 -41.64 -13.28
CA SER A 27 18.81 -41.75 -12.16
C SER A 27 19.24 -42.90 -11.24
N LEU A 28 19.57 -42.60 -9.98
CA LEU A 28 19.76 -43.61 -8.92
C LEU A 28 18.70 -43.46 -7.81
N PRO A 29 18.38 -44.56 -7.09
CA PRO A 29 17.01 -44.81 -6.63
C PRO A 29 16.72 -44.34 -5.20
N ALA A 30 15.42 -44.36 -4.86
CA ALA A 30 14.91 -44.08 -3.52
C ALA A 30 15.49 -45.05 -2.46
N GLY A 31 16.56 -44.62 -1.78
CA GLY A 31 17.15 -45.28 -0.62
C GLY A 31 16.77 -44.56 0.67
N GLY A 32 16.29 -45.31 1.67
CA GLY A 32 15.89 -44.73 2.95
C GLY A 32 17.05 -44.04 3.68
N LEU A 33 16.79 -42.83 4.18
CA LEU A 33 17.75 -42.02 4.95
C LEU A 33 18.23 -42.76 6.20
N ARG A 34 19.46 -43.30 6.15
CA ARG A 34 20.20 -43.63 7.37
C ARG A 34 20.63 -42.33 8.02
N LYS A 35 20.35 -42.17 9.32
CA LYS A 35 20.96 -41.14 10.15
C LYS A 35 22.48 -41.38 10.18
N SER A 36 23.23 -40.50 9.53
CA SER A 36 24.67 -40.30 9.76
C SER A 36 24.84 -38.99 10.50
N ASP A 37 25.62 -39.00 11.57
CA ASP A 37 25.67 -37.97 12.60
C ASP A 37 25.98 -36.55 12.06
N VAL A 38 24.92 -35.76 11.88
CA VAL A 38 25.03 -34.29 11.90
C VAL A 38 25.22 -33.89 13.35
N GLN A 39 26.41 -33.39 13.67
CA GLN A 39 26.76 -32.91 14.99
C GLN A 39 25.96 -31.64 15.31
N SER A 40 24.80 -31.82 15.95
CA SER A 40 23.88 -30.71 16.26
C SER A 40 24.45 -29.82 17.36
N SER A 41 25.05 -28.70 16.99
CA SER A 41 25.20 -27.57 17.91
C SER A 41 23.80 -27.04 18.20
N SER A 42 23.22 -27.44 19.32
CA SER A 42 21.82 -27.14 19.63
C SER A 42 21.57 -25.62 19.70
N ASP A 43 20.65 -25.14 18.85
CA ASP A 43 19.99 -23.83 18.95
C ASP A 43 18.98 -23.78 20.12
N ALA A 44 19.26 -24.52 21.19
CA ALA A 44 18.43 -24.53 22.39
C ALA A 44 18.32 -23.10 22.94
N LEU A 45 17.11 -22.74 23.39
CA LEU A 45 16.92 -21.50 24.13
C LEU A 45 17.80 -21.52 25.39
N PRO A 46 18.40 -20.40 25.82
CA PRO A 46 19.16 -20.36 27.06
C PRO A 46 18.26 -20.78 28.23
N ASN A 47 18.79 -21.62 29.13
CA ASN A 47 18.00 -22.30 30.17
C ASN A 47 17.02 -21.34 30.89
N GLY A 48 15.72 -21.65 30.79
CA GLY A 48 14.63 -20.91 31.45
C GLY A 48 14.04 -19.74 30.65
N LEU A 49 14.61 -19.34 29.51
CA LEU A 49 14.07 -18.27 28.67
C LEU A 49 13.12 -18.81 27.58
N LYS A 50 12.06 -18.05 27.29
CA LYS A 50 11.10 -18.31 26.20
C LYS A 50 11.19 -17.19 25.16
N LEU A 51 10.74 -17.43 23.93
CA LEU A 51 10.56 -16.38 22.94
C LEU A 51 9.36 -15.49 23.33
N GLN A 52 9.59 -14.18 23.42
CA GLN A 52 8.64 -13.20 23.95
C GLN A 52 8.15 -12.19 22.90
N ASN A 53 8.94 -11.90 21.87
CA ASN A 53 8.56 -11.04 20.74
C ASN A 53 9.50 -11.25 19.54
N LEU A 54 9.02 -10.89 18.34
CA LEU A 54 9.77 -10.88 17.09
C LEU A 54 9.56 -9.55 16.36
N HIS A 55 10.66 -8.87 16.01
CA HIS A 55 10.67 -7.86 14.93
C HIS A 55 11.48 -8.40 13.76
N ILE A 56 10.92 -8.33 12.55
CA ILE A 56 11.50 -8.85 11.31
C ILE A 56 11.63 -7.68 10.34
N LEU A 57 12.83 -7.39 9.84
CA LEU A 57 13.06 -6.41 8.79
C LEU A 57 13.77 -7.08 7.62
N PHE A 58 13.18 -7.03 6.42
CA PHE A 58 13.66 -7.75 5.26
C PHE A 58 13.78 -6.86 4.01
N ARG A 59 14.80 -7.13 3.20
CA ARG A 59 14.96 -6.55 1.86
C ARG A 59 14.01 -7.26 0.90
N HIS A 60 13.37 -6.50 0.02
CA HIS A 60 12.62 -7.05 -1.11
C HIS A 60 13.39 -8.09 -1.94
N GLY A 61 12.65 -8.90 -2.70
CA GLY A 61 13.20 -9.88 -3.63
C GLY A 61 13.84 -9.26 -4.88
N ASP A 62 14.26 -10.14 -5.79
CA ASP A 62 14.80 -9.79 -7.10
C ASP A 62 13.89 -8.85 -7.92
N ARG A 63 14.52 -7.93 -8.67
CA ARG A 63 13.84 -6.83 -9.35
C ARG A 63 14.54 -6.39 -10.62
N THR A 64 13.80 -5.70 -11.47
CA THR A 64 14.37 -4.95 -12.60
C THR A 64 15.26 -3.78 -12.12
N ALA A 65 16.13 -3.32 -13.01
CA ALA A 65 17.01 -2.17 -12.75
C ALA A 65 16.22 -0.88 -12.43
N LEU A 66 16.81 0.02 -11.65
CA LEU A 66 16.17 1.31 -11.29
C LEU A 66 16.13 2.32 -12.45
N GLY A 67 17.06 2.21 -13.40
CA GLY A 67 17.16 3.07 -14.59
C GLY A 67 18.42 2.78 -15.42
N PRO A 68 18.60 3.48 -16.56
CA PRO A 68 19.77 3.30 -17.42
C PRO A 68 21.01 4.07 -16.93
N MET A 69 22.09 3.35 -16.68
CA MET A 69 23.46 3.89 -16.52
C MET A 69 24.28 3.84 -17.80
N LEU A 70 23.82 3.06 -18.78
CA LEU A 70 24.37 2.99 -20.14
C LEU A 70 23.43 3.67 -21.14
N LYS A 71 24.00 4.35 -22.14
CA LYS A 71 23.30 4.83 -23.33
C LYS A 71 23.10 3.67 -24.30
N ASP A 72 22.02 2.91 -24.10
CA ASP A 72 21.55 1.93 -25.09
C ASP A 72 20.80 2.64 -26.23
N THR A 73 20.82 2.07 -27.43
CA THR A 73 19.97 2.47 -28.55
C THR A 73 18.53 1.99 -28.38
N ARG A 74 18.30 0.93 -27.59
CA ARG A 74 16.97 0.46 -27.23
C ARG A 74 16.40 1.23 -26.03
N PRO A 75 15.10 1.61 -26.06
CA PRO A 75 14.41 2.16 -24.91
C PRO A 75 14.51 1.25 -23.68
N PHE A 76 14.67 1.85 -22.50
CA PHE A 76 14.80 1.10 -21.25
C PHE A 76 13.60 0.15 -21.02
N GLU A 77 12.41 0.61 -21.38
CA GLU A 77 11.13 -0.09 -21.21
C GLU A 77 10.94 -1.24 -22.22
N GLU A 78 11.73 -1.32 -23.30
CA GLU A 78 11.79 -2.52 -24.16
C GLU A 78 12.70 -3.60 -23.56
N THR A 79 13.82 -3.19 -22.97
CA THR A 79 14.76 -4.08 -22.26
C THR A 79 14.17 -4.59 -20.94
N TRP A 80 13.36 -3.76 -20.27
CA TRP A 80 12.73 -4.04 -18.98
C TRP A 80 11.21 -3.85 -19.06
N PRO A 81 10.46 -4.81 -19.64
CA PRO A 81 9.03 -4.66 -19.95
C PRO A 81 8.11 -4.50 -18.72
N LEU A 82 8.54 -4.97 -17.54
CA LEU A 82 7.85 -4.71 -16.27
C LEU A 82 7.93 -3.24 -15.85
N GLY A 83 8.92 -2.49 -16.35
CA GLY A 83 9.25 -1.12 -15.93
C GLY A 83 10.41 -1.08 -14.94
N ARG A 84 10.64 0.11 -14.37
CA ARG A 84 11.79 0.44 -13.51
C ARG A 84 11.59 -0.03 -12.07
N GLY A 85 12.56 -0.75 -11.52
CA GLY A 85 12.61 -1.15 -10.10
C GLY A 85 11.44 -1.99 -9.63
N GLN A 86 10.85 -2.81 -10.51
CA GLN A 86 9.69 -3.66 -10.28
C GLN A 86 10.11 -5.07 -9.86
N LEU A 87 9.36 -5.69 -8.95
CA LEU A 87 9.63 -7.05 -8.47
C LEU A 87 9.39 -8.06 -9.60
N THR A 88 10.26 -9.06 -9.71
CA THR A 88 10.21 -10.09 -10.76
C THR A 88 9.48 -11.34 -10.27
N GLU A 89 9.16 -12.28 -11.17
CA GLU A 89 8.57 -13.57 -10.76
C GLU A 89 9.52 -14.38 -9.87
N GLU A 90 10.83 -14.30 -10.13
CA GLU A 90 11.86 -14.83 -9.25
C GLU A 90 11.82 -14.10 -7.89
N GLY A 91 11.75 -12.76 -7.87
CA GLY A 91 11.60 -12.00 -6.63
C GLY A 91 10.38 -12.40 -5.79
N VAL A 92 9.24 -12.69 -6.43
CA VAL A 92 8.05 -13.23 -5.75
C VAL A 92 8.32 -14.62 -5.13
N LEU A 93 9.03 -15.51 -5.84
CA LEU A 93 9.39 -16.83 -5.33
C LEU A 93 10.36 -16.76 -4.14
N GLN A 94 11.33 -15.84 -4.19
CA GLN A 94 12.31 -15.63 -3.11
C GLN A 94 11.62 -15.21 -1.82
N GLU A 95 10.75 -14.20 -1.90
CA GLU A 95 9.98 -13.68 -0.77
C GLU A 95 8.98 -14.71 -0.23
N PHE A 96 8.34 -15.49 -1.09
CA PHE A 96 7.49 -16.61 -0.66
C PHE A 96 8.29 -17.65 0.14
N LYS A 97 9.49 -18.04 -0.32
CA LYS A 97 10.38 -18.96 0.41
C LYS A 97 10.87 -18.37 1.74
N LEU A 98 11.14 -17.06 1.81
CA LEU A 98 11.42 -16.38 3.08
C LEU A 98 10.23 -16.50 4.05
N GLY A 99 9.00 -16.31 3.56
CA GLY A 99 7.77 -16.56 4.34
C GLY A 99 7.63 -17.99 4.86
N MET A 100 7.87 -18.99 4.00
CA MET A 100 7.88 -20.41 4.40
C MET A 100 8.92 -20.70 5.48
N TRP A 101 10.13 -20.15 5.32
CA TRP A 101 11.21 -20.35 6.29
C TRP A 101 10.89 -19.70 7.64
N LEU A 102 10.31 -18.50 7.65
CA LEU A 102 9.83 -17.84 8.87
C LEU A 102 8.72 -18.66 9.56
N ARG A 103 7.79 -19.26 8.79
CA ARG A 103 6.78 -20.20 9.29
C ARG A 103 7.42 -21.41 9.96
N GLN A 104 8.42 -22.02 9.33
CA GLN A 104 9.11 -23.20 9.87
C GLN A 104 9.94 -22.90 11.12
N LYS A 105 10.75 -21.82 11.11
CA LYS A 105 11.62 -21.46 12.25
C LYS A 105 10.84 -21.02 13.48
N TYR A 106 9.71 -20.33 13.30
CA TYR A 106 8.89 -19.78 14.38
C TYR A 106 7.51 -20.43 14.50
N ASP A 107 7.38 -21.72 14.12
CA ASP A 107 6.15 -22.48 14.36
C ASP A 107 5.85 -22.54 15.88
N GLY A 108 4.56 -22.52 16.21
CA GLY A 108 4.09 -22.38 17.60
C GLY A 108 4.18 -20.97 18.18
N PHE A 109 5.05 -20.07 17.69
CA PHE A 109 5.06 -18.65 18.10
C PHE A 109 4.24 -17.78 17.15
N ILE A 110 4.51 -17.84 15.84
CA ILE A 110 3.65 -17.19 14.84
C ILE A 110 2.40 -18.06 14.68
N HIS A 111 1.21 -17.51 14.97
CA HIS A 111 -0.04 -18.28 14.86
C HIS A 111 -0.27 -18.83 13.45
N LYS A 112 -0.89 -20.02 13.36
CA LYS A 112 -1.17 -20.71 12.08
C LYS A 112 -2.19 -19.98 11.20
N LYS A 113 -3.09 -19.20 11.80
CA LYS A 113 -3.99 -18.27 11.11
C LYS A 113 -3.57 -16.83 11.41
N TYR A 114 -3.76 -15.95 10.43
CA TYR A 114 -3.61 -14.51 10.65
C TYR A 114 -4.65 -14.00 11.65
N ASN A 115 -4.24 -13.06 12.49
CA ASN A 115 -5.11 -12.30 13.38
C ASN A 115 -4.48 -10.90 13.57
N ALA A 116 -5.28 -9.85 13.35
CA ALA A 116 -4.82 -8.46 13.34
C ALA A 116 -4.34 -7.94 14.71
N SER A 117 -4.56 -8.67 15.81
CA SER A 117 -4.03 -8.34 17.15
C SER A 117 -2.66 -8.96 17.47
N ASN A 118 -2.18 -9.90 16.64
CA ASN A 118 -0.94 -10.66 16.89
C ASN A 118 0.11 -10.54 15.77
N PHE A 119 -0.24 -10.00 14.60
CA PHE A 119 0.69 -9.83 13.48
C PHE A 119 0.46 -8.49 12.76
N TYR A 120 1.51 -7.67 12.68
CA TYR A 120 1.51 -6.39 11.96
C TYR A 120 2.58 -6.40 10.87
N LEU A 121 2.17 -6.11 9.63
CA LEU A 121 3.04 -6.09 8.46
C LEU A 121 3.00 -4.70 7.80
N ARG A 122 4.17 -4.08 7.73
CA ARG A 122 4.39 -2.77 7.11
C ARG A 122 5.37 -2.90 5.94
N SER A 123 5.24 -2.01 4.97
CA SER A 123 6.16 -1.84 3.85
C SER A 123 6.58 -0.37 3.75
N THR A 124 7.64 -0.10 2.98
CA THR A 124 7.82 1.20 2.32
C THR A 124 6.86 1.31 1.12
N ASP A 125 6.49 2.52 0.71
CA ASP A 125 5.57 2.77 -0.43
C ASP A 125 6.28 2.65 -1.80
N TYR A 126 6.89 1.49 -2.07
CA TYR A 126 7.35 1.07 -3.39
C TYR A 126 6.64 -0.21 -3.81
N ASP A 127 6.29 -0.31 -5.09
CA ASP A 127 5.61 -1.48 -5.69
C ASP A 127 6.31 -2.79 -5.28
N ARG A 128 7.65 -2.85 -5.41
CA ARG A 128 8.43 -4.05 -5.07
C ARG A 128 8.41 -4.47 -3.61
N THR A 129 8.37 -3.55 -2.65
CA THR A 129 8.34 -3.88 -1.21
C THR A 129 6.92 -4.24 -0.79
N LEU A 130 5.90 -3.56 -1.34
CA LEU A 130 4.49 -3.94 -1.16
C LEU A 130 4.22 -5.36 -1.70
N MET A 131 4.75 -5.70 -2.88
CA MET A 131 4.65 -7.04 -3.47
C MET A 131 5.45 -8.07 -2.68
N SER A 132 6.64 -7.73 -2.20
CA SER A 132 7.47 -8.60 -1.35
C SER A 132 6.77 -8.94 -0.03
N ALA A 133 6.19 -7.94 0.63
CA ALA A 133 5.39 -8.12 1.84
C ALA A 133 4.21 -9.09 1.63
N GLN A 134 3.48 -8.94 0.52
CA GLN A 134 2.40 -9.87 0.16
C GLN A 134 2.91 -11.30 -0.09
N ALA A 135 4.08 -11.46 -0.74
CA ALA A 135 4.67 -12.77 -1.01
C ALA A 135 5.21 -13.46 0.26
N VAL A 136 5.89 -12.73 1.15
CA VAL A 136 6.28 -13.23 2.49
C VAL A 136 5.05 -13.64 3.29
N ALA A 137 3.98 -12.85 3.27
CA ALA A 137 2.74 -13.20 3.96
C ALA A 137 2.08 -14.45 3.36
N ALA A 138 2.10 -14.61 2.03
CA ALA A 138 1.61 -15.81 1.36
C ALA A 138 2.39 -17.07 1.77
N GLY A 139 3.72 -17.01 1.86
CA GLY A 139 4.55 -18.12 2.34
C GLY A 139 4.36 -18.40 3.83
N LEU A 140 4.20 -17.35 4.64
CA LEU A 140 3.99 -17.44 6.08
C LEU A 140 2.64 -18.10 6.44
N TYR A 141 1.65 -18.02 5.56
CA TYR A 141 0.31 -18.55 5.78
C TYR A 141 -0.15 -19.54 4.69
N GLN A 142 0.77 -20.18 3.95
CA GLN A 142 0.45 -21.09 2.83
C GLN A 142 -0.51 -22.24 3.21
N ASP A 143 -0.46 -22.73 4.46
CA ASP A 143 -1.18 -23.92 4.92
C ASP A 143 -2.63 -23.61 5.36
N ILE A 144 -3.10 -22.36 5.25
CA ILE A 144 -4.48 -22.00 5.60
C ILE A 144 -5.48 -22.42 4.53
N THR A 145 -6.70 -22.72 4.94
CA THR A 145 -7.81 -22.87 3.99
C THR A 145 -8.16 -21.49 3.43
N SER A 146 -8.08 -21.32 2.11
CA SER A 146 -8.51 -20.11 1.41
C SER A 146 -9.93 -20.27 0.83
N PRO A 147 -10.79 -19.24 0.89
CA PRO A 147 -12.07 -19.21 0.17
C PRO A 147 -11.90 -19.18 -1.36
N LEU A 148 -10.69 -18.92 -1.87
CA LEU A 148 -10.37 -18.86 -3.29
C LEU A 148 -9.78 -20.19 -3.83
N LYS A 149 -9.64 -21.22 -2.98
CA LYS A 149 -9.02 -22.51 -3.35
C LYS A 149 -9.73 -23.21 -4.52
N SER A 150 -11.05 -23.07 -4.62
CA SER A 150 -11.84 -23.60 -5.75
C SER A 150 -11.54 -22.94 -7.11
N TYR A 151 -10.88 -21.79 -7.09
CA TYR A 151 -10.41 -21.05 -8.27
C TYR A 151 -8.91 -21.27 -8.55
N GLY A 152 -8.27 -22.26 -7.91
CA GLY A 152 -6.84 -22.54 -8.04
C GLY A 152 -5.93 -21.61 -7.22
N ILE A 153 -6.50 -20.79 -6.34
CA ILE A 153 -5.79 -19.79 -5.56
C ILE A 153 -5.81 -20.20 -4.08
N ALA A 154 -4.83 -21.01 -3.67
CA ALA A 154 -4.62 -21.39 -2.27
C ALA A 154 -3.94 -20.27 -1.44
N TRP A 155 -4.50 -19.06 -1.49
CA TRP A 155 -3.96 -17.84 -0.86
C TRP A 155 -5.09 -17.01 -0.25
N THR A 156 -4.82 -16.33 0.87
CA THR A 156 -5.72 -15.32 1.44
C THR A 156 -4.98 -13.98 1.57
N PRO A 157 -5.65 -12.83 1.34
CA PRO A 157 -5.02 -11.52 1.47
C PRO A 157 -4.66 -11.21 2.93
N ILE A 158 -3.49 -10.61 3.13
CA ILE A 158 -2.99 -10.14 4.44
C ILE A 158 -2.69 -8.66 4.29
N PRO A 159 -3.19 -7.77 5.17
CA PRO A 159 -3.02 -6.34 4.99
C PRO A 159 -1.54 -5.94 5.10
N VAL A 160 -1.09 -5.11 4.16
CA VAL A 160 0.24 -4.52 4.15
C VAL A 160 0.06 -3.01 4.31
N HIS A 161 0.51 -2.48 5.44
CA HIS A 161 0.41 -1.06 5.75
C HIS A 161 1.60 -0.29 5.17
N THR A 162 1.42 0.96 4.77
CA THR A 162 2.53 1.79 4.28
C THR A 162 2.34 3.26 4.60
N VAL A 163 3.44 4.01 4.58
CA VAL A 163 3.44 5.48 4.60
C VAL A 163 3.98 5.96 3.26
N ARG A 164 3.38 7.02 2.71
CA ARG A 164 3.85 7.63 1.47
C ARG A 164 5.33 7.99 1.56
N ARG A 165 6.09 7.71 0.49
CA ARG A 165 7.54 7.94 0.42
C ARG A 165 7.98 9.34 0.87
N ASP A 166 7.22 10.38 0.52
CA ASP A 166 7.52 11.78 0.86
C ASP A 166 7.33 12.12 2.36
N ARG A 167 6.71 11.21 3.14
CA ARG A 167 6.43 11.32 4.57
C ARG A 167 6.94 10.12 5.38
N GLU A 168 7.77 9.28 4.78
CA GLU A 168 8.28 8.05 5.38
C GLU A 168 9.51 8.37 6.25
N THR A 169 9.24 8.74 7.51
CA THR A 169 10.26 9.05 8.53
C THR A 169 10.74 7.84 9.30
N LEU A 170 9.91 6.80 9.47
CA LEU A 170 10.27 5.60 10.25
C LEU A 170 11.46 4.87 9.63
N LEU A 171 11.50 4.83 8.30
CA LEU A 171 12.56 4.24 7.49
C LEU A 171 13.32 5.31 6.68
N SER A 172 13.38 6.56 7.15
CA SER A 172 14.21 7.65 6.61
C SER A 172 14.25 7.81 5.07
N LEU A 173 13.10 7.61 4.40
CA LEU A 173 12.96 7.80 2.95
C LEU A 173 12.44 9.19 2.57
N SER A 174 11.85 9.93 3.50
CA SER A 174 11.51 11.35 3.32
C SER A 174 12.77 12.18 3.10
N PHE A 175 12.74 13.15 2.18
CA PHE A 175 13.87 14.04 1.92
C PHE A 175 14.31 14.77 3.20
N CYS A 176 15.61 14.75 3.48
CA CYS A 176 16.19 15.37 4.67
C CYS A 176 17.53 16.02 4.35
N HIS A 177 17.61 17.35 4.47
CA HIS A 177 18.82 18.08 4.09
C HIS A 177 20.04 17.71 4.97
N ARG A 178 19.84 17.58 6.29
CA ARG A 178 20.91 17.16 7.23
C ARG A 178 21.46 15.77 6.89
N LEU A 179 20.61 14.82 6.50
CA LEU A 179 21.02 13.47 6.12
C LEU A 179 21.86 13.48 4.83
N GLU A 180 21.47 14.27 3.83
CA GLU A 180 22.26 14.44 2.60
C GLU A 180 23.64 15.08 2.87
N LEU A 181 23.74 15.99 3.84
CA LEU A 181 25.03 16.55 4.28
C LEU A 181 25.90 15.47 4.92
N LEU A 182 25.37 14.68 5.87
CA LEU A 182 26.10 13.59 6.52
C LEU A 182 26.58 12.53 5.52
N ARG A 183 25.70 12.09 4.61
CA ARG A 183 26.06 11.18 3.51
C ARG A 183 27.18 11.74 2.64
N LYS A 184 27.15 13.05 2.36
CA LYS A 184 28.18 13.73 1.56
C LYS A 184 29.51 13.82 2.31
N GLU A 185 29.49 14.20 3.59
CA GLU A 185 30.68 14.31 4.44
C GLU A 185 31.49 13.01 4.41
N GLU A 186 30.85 11.86 4.66
CA GLU A 186 31.46 10.53 4.59
C GLU A 186 32.02 10.18 3.21
N MET A 187 31.24 10.46 2.16
CA MET A 187 31.66 10.25 0.78
C MET A 187 32.77 11.21 0.32
N THR A 188 33.04 12.28 1.08
CA THR A 188 34.18 13.18 0.89
C THR A 188 35.28 13.02 1.96
N SER A 189 35.20 11.96 2.76
CA SER A 189 36.25 11.66 3.75
C SER A 189 37.57 11.30 3.06
N LYS A 190 38.70 11.55 3.73
CA LYS A 190 40.03 11.15 3.26
C LYS A 190 40.08 9.66 2.87
N LYS A 191 39.40 8.80 3.64
CA LYS A 191 39.27 7.36 3.36
C LYS A 191 38.52 7.07 2.06
N ALA A 192 37.48 7.86 1.75
CA ALA A 192 36.77 7.79 0.48
C ALA A 192 37.58 8.37 -0.70
N ASP A 193 38.45 9.36 -0.47
CA ASP A 193 39.39 9.88 -1.49
C ASP A 193 40.45 8.83 -1.82
N GLU A 194 41.14 8.29 -0.81
CA GLU A 194 42.22 7.31 -0.99
C GLU A 194 41.74 6.03 -1.70
N TYR A 195 40.56 5.53 -1.36
CA TYR A 195 39.99 4.34 -2.01
C TYR A 195 39.41 4.63 -3.40
N ALA A 196 38.97 5.86 -3.68
CA ALA A 196 38.59 6.25 -5.05
C ALA A 196 39.81 6.34 -5.96
N GLU A 197 40.92 6.92 -5.46
CA GLU A 197 42.17 7.06 -6.21
C GLU A 197 42.83 5.70 -6.45
N SER A 198 42.80 4.77 -5.49
CA SER A 198 43.33 3.41 -5.70
C SER A 198 42.60 2.63 -6.80
N HIS A 199 41.34 2.98 -7.11
CA HIS A 199 40.52 2.40 -8.18
C HIS A 199 40.34 3.37 -9.37
N LYS A 200 41.20 4.39 -9.51
CA LYS A 200 41.12 5.39 -10.58
C LYS A 200 41.14 4.76 -11.97
N ALA A 201 41.85 3.65 -12.17
CA ALA A 201 41.88 2.93 -13.43
C ALA A 201 40.48 2.41 -13.84
N LEU A 202 39.70 1.89 -12.89
CA LEU A 202 38.32 1.45 -13.11
C LEU A 202 37.40 2.62 -13.45
N PHE A 203 37.48 3.73 -12.69
CA PHE A 203 36.70 4.93 -12.98
C PHE A 203 37.04 5.51 -14.36
N ASP A 204 38.33 5.58 -14.73
CA ASP A 204 38.78 6.03 -16.05
C ASP A 204 38.33 5.07 -17.17
N LEU A 205 38.25 3.75 -16.90
CA LEU A 205 37.75 2.76 -17.86
C LEU A 205 36.25 2.93 -18.11
N ILE A 206 35.45 3.04 -17.04
CA ILE A 206 33.99 3.18 -17.10
C ILE A 206 33.60 4.50 -17.78
N ASN A 207 34.27 5.61 -17.42
CA ASN A 207 33.96 6.94 -17.98
C ASN A 207 34.35 7.12 -19.45
N LYS A 208 35.15 6.21 -20.03
CA LYS A 208 35.40 6.15 -21.48
C LYS A 208 34.27 5.46 -22.25
N GLN A 209 33.36 4.78 -21.57
CA GLN A 209 32.23 4.07 -22.18
C GLN A 209 31.04 5.01 -22.40
N SER A 210 30.04 4.55 -23.14
CA SER A 210 28.79 5.29 -23.37
C SER A 210 27.86 5.25 -22.14
N VAL A 211 28.29 5.86 -21.03
CA VAL A 211 27.48 6.04 -19.81
C VAL A 211 26.52 7.22 -19.92
N THR A 212 25.42 7.18 -19.14
CA THR A 212 24.41 8.26 -19.10
C THR A 212 24.88 9.49 -18.33
N GLU A 213 25.62 9.30 -17.25
CA GLU A 213 26.28 10.32 -16.42
C GLU A 213 27.72 9.90 -16.09
N LYS A 214 28.58 10.85 -15.69
CA LYS A 214 29.94 10.54 -15.24
C LYS A 214 29.86 9.65 -14.00
N ILE A 215 30.58 8.53 -13.98
CA ILE A 215 30.64 7.61 -12.86
C ILE A 215 31.76 8.01 -11.90
N ASP A 216 31.43 8.11 -10.63
CA ASP A 216 32.33 8.32 -9.50
C ASP A 216 31.80 7.57 -8.27
N ARG A 217 32.43 7.80 -7.11
CA ARG A 217 32.04 7.18 -5.84
C ARG A 217 30.58 7.41 -5.42
N PHE A 218 29.95 8.53 -5.80
CA PHE A 218 28.59 8.87 -5.39
C PHE A 218 27.52 8.09 -6.17
N ASN A 219 27.85 7.55 -7.36
CA ASN A 219 26.88 6.90 -8.24
C ASN A 219 27.33 5.55 -8.85
N ILE A 220 28.55 5.06 -8.61
CA ILE A 220 29.00 3.72 -9.05
C ILE A 220 28.05 2.59 -8.61
N TRP A 221 27.38 2.75 -7.46
CA TRP A 221 26.35 1.83 -7.00
C TRP A 221 25.18 1.67 -7.98
N LYS A 222 24.83 2.70 -8.77
CA LYS A 222 23.77 2.61 -9.78
C LYS A 222 24.19 1.70 -10.94
N LEU A 223 25.46 1.75 -11.33
CA LEU A 223 26.02 0.89 -12.38
C LEU A 223 26.13 -0.55 -11.89
N SER A 224 26.61 -0.73 -10.65
CA SER A 224 26.62 -2.03 -9.97
C SER A 224 25.20 -2.61 -9.89
N ASP A 225 24.18 -1.81 -9.52
CA ASP A 225 22.78 -2.24 -9.48
C ASP A 225 22.29 -2.72 -10.86
N GLN A 226 22.53 -1.94 -11.92
CA GLN A 226 22.14 -2.33 -13.27
C GLN A 226 22.81 -3.65 -13.69
N PHE A 227 24.11 -3.83 -13.41
CA PHE A 227 24.83 -5.04 -13.80
C PHE A 227 24.42 -6.27 -12.98
N VAL A 228 24.13 -6.11 -11.68
CA VAL A 228 23.57 -7.17 -10.83
C VAL A 228 22.20 -7.60 -11.36
N CYS A 229 21.32 -6.65 -11.71
CA CYS A 229 20.03 -6.98 -12.33
C CYS A 229 20.22 -7.70 -13.68
N MET A 230 21.14 -7.22 -14.54
CA MET A 230 21.43 -7.88 -15.81
C MET A 230 21.92 -9.33 -15.63
N ARG A 231 22.83 -9.59 -14.67
CA ARG A 231 23.28 -10.97 -14.36
C ARG A 231 22.15 -11.84 -13.82
N ALA A 232 21.33 -11.34 -12.90
CA ALA A 232 20.17 -12.06 -12.37
C ALA A 232 19.20 -12.49 -13.48
N HIS A 233 18.99 -11.60 -14.46
CA HIS A 233 18.16 -11.83 -15.65
C HIS A 233 18.87 -12.57 -16.80
N LYS A 234 20.08 -13.10 -16.59
CA LYS A 234 20.90 -13.82 -17.60
C LYS A 234 21.17 -13.00 -18.87
N MET A 235 21.18 -11.68 -18.75
CA MET A 235 21.49 -10.75 -19.84
C MET A 235 23.01 -10.62 -20.00
N ALA A 236 23.47 -10.49 -21.24
CA ALA A 236 24.88 -10.20 -21.50
C ALA A 236 25.26 -8.81 -20.97
N LEU A 237 26.31 -8.74 -20.15
CA LEU A 237 26.96 -7.47 -19.79
C LEU A 237 27.67 -6.86 -21.02
N PRO A 238 27.99 -5.55 -21.00
CA PRO A 238 28.78 -4.93 -22.05
C PRO A 238 30.12 -5.65 -22.27
N SER A 239 30.59 -5.72 -23.51
CA SER A 239 31.81 -6.47 -23.88
C SER A 239 33.10 -6.01 -23.20
N TRP A 240 33.14 -4.79 -22.64
CA TRP A 240 34.25 -4.28 -21.84
C TRP A 240 34.22 -4.73 -20.37
N CYS A 241 33.10 -5.26 -19.90
CA CYS A 241 32.90 -5.69 -18.51
C CYS A 241 33.19 -7.19 -18.40
N THR A 242 34.46 -7.54 -18.17
CA THR A 242 34.86 -8.92 -17.85
C THR A 242 34.41 -9.31 -16.44
N GLU A 243 34.56 -10.58 -16.06
CA GLU A 243 34.21 -11.04 -14.71
C GLU A 243 35.06 -10.34 -13.64
N GLU A 244 36.34 -10.08 -13.92
CA GLU A 244 37.25 -9.34 -13.02
C GLU A 244 36.80 -7.89 -12.84
N ILE A 245 36.44 -7.21 -13.94
CA ILE A 245 35.94 -5.82 -13.90
C ILE A 245 34.58 -5.76 -13.20
N PHE A 246 33.69 -6.74 -13.41
CA PHE A 246 32.44 -6.83 -12.68
C PHE A 246 32.68 -7.01 -11.17
N GLN A 247 33.59 -7.88 -10.78
CA GLN A 247 33.97 -8.08 -9.37
C GLN A 247 34.58 -6.81 -8.75
N GLU A 248 35.43 -6.08 -9.48
CA GLU A 248 35.97 -4.79 -9.03
C GLU A 248 34.86 -3.73 -8.86
N ILE A 249 33.93 -3.60 -9.81
CA ILE A 249 32.74 -2.73 -9.68
C ILE A 249 31.92 -3.12 -8.46
N GLU A 250 31.70 -4.42 -8.24
CA GLU A 250 30.95 -4.93 -7.11
C GLU A 250 31.64 -4.70 -5.76
N GLU A 251 32.97 -4.79 -5.70
CA GLU A 251 33.77 -4.49 -4.51
C GLU A 251 33.76 -2.98 -4.21
N VAL A 252 34.07 -2.14 -5.20
CA VAL A 252 34.13 -0.69 -5.02
C VAL A 252 32.76 -0.13 -4.66
N SER A 253 31.69 -0.63 -5.28
CA SER A 253 30.32 -0.32 -4.87
C SER A 253 30.00 -0.78 -3.45
N LYS A 254 30.49 -1.95 -3.01
CA LYS A 254 30.30 -2.47 -1.65
C LYS A 254 31.07 -1.61 -0.62
N PHE A 255 32.27 -1.13 -0.96
CA PHE A 255 33.06 -0.28 -0.07
C PHE A 255 32.35 1.03 0.23
N PHE A 256 31.94 1.79 -0.79
CA PHE A 256 31.27 3.09 -0.58
C PHE A 256 29.93 2.93 0.13
N TRP A 257 29.22 1.81 -0.09
CA TRP A 257 28.03 1.46 0.67
C TRP A 257 28.30 1.21 2.15
N LEU A 258 29.24 0.32 2.46
CA LEU A 258 29.57 -0.04 3.84
C LEU A 258 30.24 1.10 4.61
N LEU A 259 30.89 2.04 3.91
CA LEU A 259 31.42 3.26 4.52
C LEU A 259 30.31 4.06 5.22
N GLN A 260 29.15 4.19 4.59
CA GLN A 260 27.98 4.88 5.16
C GLN A 260 27.33 4.09 6.31
N SER A 261 27.24 2.76 6.22
CA SER A 261 26.61 1.96 7.27
C SER A 261 27.50 1.60 8.47
N ASN A 262 28.80 1.93 8.42
CA ASN A 262 29.77 1.75 9.51
C ASN A 262 30.42 3.09 9.86
N SER A 263 29.58 4.12 9.96
CA SER A 263 29.93 5.54 9.98
C SER A 263 29.74 6.17 11.37
N SER A 264 29.67 7.51 11.42
CA SER A 264 29.32 8.33 12.57
C SER A 264 27.98 7.95 13.22
N GLU A 265 27.87 8.22 14.53
CA GLU A 265 26.64 7.99 15.28
C GLU A 265 25.49 8.88 14.75
N ASP A 266 25.79 10.12 14.33
CA ASP A 266 24.88 11.04 13.64
C ASP A 266 24.25 10.41 12.39
N LEU A 267 25.04 9.79 11.50
CA LEU A 267 24.51 9.20 10.27
C LEU A 267 23.60 8.01 10.58
N LEU A 268 23.98 7.12 11.51
CA LEU A 268 23.15 6.00 11.93
C LEU A 268 21.86 6.46 12.65
N GLN A 269 21.93 7.49 13.49
CA GLN A 269 20.77 8.10 14.13
C GLN A 269 19.78 8.64 13.08
N MET A 270 20.27 9.30 12.03
CA MET A 270 19.40 9.83 10.96
C MET A 270 18.90 8.77 9.98
N GLU A 271 19.64 7.67 9.73
CA GLU A 271 19.25 6.63 8.77
C GLU A 271 18.30 5.56 9.34
N ILE A 272 18.39 5.23 10.63
CA ILE A 272 17.58 4.15 11.24
C ILE A 272 17.09 4.48 12.66
N GLY A 273 17.40 5.65 13.20
CA GLY A 273 17.10 6.00 14.59
C GLY A 273 15.62 6.10 14.94
N VAL A 274 14.76 6.53 13.99
CA VAL A 274 13.30 6.57 14.19
C VAL A 274 12.71 5.16 14.30
N TYR A 275 13.20 4.23 13.47
CA TYR A 275 12.90 2.80 13.61
C TYR A 275 13.39 2.25 14.95
N LEU A 276 14.63 2.55 15.35
CA LEU A 276 15.20 2.08 16.62
C LEU A 276 14.46 2.63 17.83
N ASN A 277 14.02 3.90 17.82
CA ASN A 277 13.23 4.46 18.90
C ASN A 277 11.90 3.71 19.04
N THR A 278 11.18 3.53 17.93
CA THR A 278 9.92 2.77 17.87
C THR A 278 10.09 1.32 18.34
N PHE A 279 11.18 0.66 17.95
CA PHE A 279 11.55 -0.69 18.38
C PHE A 279 11.82 -0.73 19.90
N VAL A 280 12.63 0.19 20.42
CA VAL A 280 12.97 0.29 21.84
C VAL A 280 11.74 0.59 22.70
N GLU A 281 10.85 1.48 22.26
CA GLU A 281 9.57 1.76 22.93
C GLU A 281 8.67 0.53 22.96
N HIS A 282 8.57 -0.23 21.85
CA HIS A 282 7.82 -1.48 21.84
C HIS A 282 8.42 -2.51 22.81
N LEU A 283 9.74 -2.71 22.81
CA LEU A 283 10.41 -3.61 23.75
C LEU A 283 10.18 -3.20 25.21
N LYS A 284 10.31 -1.90 25.54
CA LYS A 284 10.02 -1.37 26.87
C LYS A 284 8.57 -1.63 27.26
N SER A 285 7.62 -1.39 26.36
CA SER A 285 6.19 -1.66 26.58
C SER A 285 5.92 -3.15 26.84
N ILE A 286 6.53 -4.03 26.06
CA ILE A 286 6.46 -5.49 26.19
C ILE A 286 6.98 -5.99 27.55
N THR A 287 8.19 -5.58 27.96
CA THR A 287 8.84 -6.13 29.17
C THR A 287 8.22 -5.63 30.46
N THR A 288 7.64 -4.43 30.45
CA THR A 288 6.95 -3.80 31.59
C THR A 288 5.44 -4.07 31.65
N CYS A 289 4.87 -4.74 30.64
CA CYS A 289 3.41 -4.88 30.47
C CYS A 289 2.65 -3.54 30.46
N ASN A 290 3.29 -2.50 29.93
CA ASN A 290 2.68 -1.17 29.80
C ASN A 290 1.63 -1.13 28.67
N LYS A 291 1.01 0.04 28.47
CA LYS A 291 0.05 0.22 27.37
C LYS A 291 0.73 0.04 26.00
N PRO A 292 0.01 -0.52 25.00
CA PRO A 292 0.45 -0.56 23.61
C PRO A 292 0.92 0.82 23.09
N ILE A 293 1.93 0.82 22.23
CA ILE A 293 2.42 2.05 21.58
C ILE A 293 1.57 2.39 20.34
N ILE A 294 1.70 3.61 19.81
CA ILE A 294 0.99 4.05 18.60
C ILE A 294 2.00 4.39 17.51
N ILE A 295 1.80 3.85 16.31
CA ILE A 295 2.60 4.12 15.10
C ILE A 295 1.63 4.55 14.00
N ASN A 296 1.73 5.79 13.53
CA ASN A 296 0.88 6.36 12.47
C ASN A 296 -0.63 6.10 12.71
N GLY A 297 -1.12 6.43 13.91
CA GLY A 297 -2.51 6.21 14.31
C GLY A 297 -2.92 4.76 14.57
N ARG A 298 -2.04 3.77 14.39
CA ARG A 298 -2.31 2.35 14.68
C ARG A 298 -1.67 1.90 15.98
N GLN A 299 -2.41 1.14 16.77
CA GLN A 299 -1.97 0.58 18.04
C GLN A 299 -1.13 -0.69 17.83
N LEU A 300 0.11 -0.71 18.32
CA LEU A 300 0.98 -1.88 18.35
C LEU A 300 0.95 -2.51 19.76
N GLY A 301 0.06 -3.49 19.92
CA GLY A 301 -0.11 -4.27 21.16
C GLY A 301 1.02 -5.26 21.45
N LEU A 302 1.20 -5.59 22.73
CA LEU A 302 2.32 -6.36 23.33
C LEU A 302 2.56 -7.78 22.77
N LYS A 303 1.62 -8.30 21.96
CA LYS A 303 1.66 -9.63 21.34
C LYS A 303 2.03 -9.60 19.86
N HIS A 304 2.15 -8.42 19.24
CA HIS A 304 2.45 -8.32 17.82
C HIS A 304 3.84 -8.84 17.51
N THR A 305 3.90 -9.87 16.66
CA THR A 305 5.03 -10.03 15.74
C THR A 305 4.96 -8.90 14.72
N VAL A 306 6.10 -8.23 14.50
CA VAL A 306 6.18 -7.00 13.70
C VAL A 306 7.07 -7.28 12.50
N ALA A 307 6.57 -7.06 11.29
CA ALA A 307 7.30 -7.32 10.05
C ALA A 307 7.37 -6.07 9.16
N TYR A 308 8.55 -5.79 8.62
CA TYR A 308 8.86 -4.62 7.80
C TYR A 308 9.52 -5.04 6.48
N SER A 309 8.81 -4.87 5.35
CA SER A 309 9.42 -4.98 4.01
C SER A 309 10.05 -3.66 3.60
N ALA A 310 11.35 -3.71 3.31
CA ALA A 310 12.18 -2.55 3.12
C ALA A 310 13.29 -2.82 2.09
N HIS A 311 14.41 -2.12 2.23
CA HIS A 311 15.53 -2.12 1.30
C HIS A 311 16.83 -2.56 2.00
N ASP A 312 17.82 -2.90 1.18
CA ASP A 312 19.21 -3.18 1.57
C ASP A 312 19.78 -2.15 2.55
N THR A 313 19.52 -0.85 2.31
CA THR A 313 19.94 0.25 3.20
C THR A 313 19.56 -0.01 4.65
N HIS A 314 18.27 -0.25 4.91
CA HIS A 314 17.70 -0.42 6.24
C HIS A 314 18.26 -1.65 6.97
N VAL A 315 18.48 -2.74 6.24
CA VAL A 315 19.15 -3.94 6.79
C VAL A 315 20.60 -3.59 7.17
N SER A 316 21.33 -2.89 6.29
CA SER A 316 22.73 -2.48 6.50
C SER A 316 22.88 -1.54 7.70
N TYR A 317 22.05 -0.50 7.79
CA TYR A 317 22.05 0.47 8.88
C TYR A 317 21.61 -0.14 10.22
N LEU A 318 20.63 -1.06 10.20
CA LEU A 318 20.23 -1.79 11.40
C LEU A 318 21.38 -2.66 11.95
N ILE A 319 22.08 -3.39 11.09
CA ILE A 319 23.28 -4.17 11.47
C ILE A 319 24.36 -3.25 12.04
N GLY A 320 24.63 -2.11 11.38
CA GLY A 320 25.60 -1.11 11.82
C GLY A 320 25.28 -0.51 13.20
N ALA A 321 24.02 -0.20 13.47
CA ALA A 321 23.59 0.37 14.75
C ALA A 321 23.65 -0.62 15.94
N PHE A 322 23.61 -1.94 15.69
CA PHE A 322 23.93 -2.95 16.72
C PHE A 322 25.45 -3.19 16.88
N GLY A 323 26.28 -2.50 16.08
CA GLY A 323 27.72 -2.72 15.96
C GLY A 323 28.06 -4.15 15.50
N ALA A 324 27.14 -4.81 14.80
CA ALA A 324 27.33 -6.11 14.20
C ALA A 324 28.00 -5.97 12.82
N SER A 325 28.51 -7.08 12.28
CA SER A 325 29.08 -7.13 10.93
C SER A 325 28.64 -8.38 10.20
N THR A 326 28.61 -8.31 8.87
CA THR A 326 28.32 -9.45 7.99
C THR A 326 29.48 -9.65 7.02
N LYS A 327 29.67 -10.89 6.57
CA LYS A 327 30.77 -11.24 5.64
C LYS A 327 30.45 -10.80 4.19
N GLY A 328 29.16 -10.71 3.85
CA GLY A 328 28.65 -10.58 2.48
C GLY A 328 28.19 -9.18 2.08
N LYS A 329 27.42 -9.12 1.00
CA LYS A 329 26.47 -8.03 0.71
C LYS A 329 25.16 -8.32 1.46
N ILE A 330 24.17 -7.43 1.35
CA ILE A 330 22.79 -7.71 1.74
C ILE A 330 22.03 -8.25 0.50
N PRO A 331 21.90 -9.57 0.29
CA PRO A 331 21.29 -10.13 -0.92
C PRO A 331 19.77 -9.90 -0.96
N TYR A 332 19.14 -10.13 -2.11
CA TYR A 332 17.67 -10.11 -2.22
C TYR A 332 17.04 -11.13 -1.26
N SER A 333 15.88 -10.80 -0.70
CA SER A 333 15.18 -11.63 0.29
C SER A 333 15.98 -11.96 1.55
N SER A 334 16.91 -11.08 1.94
CA SER A 334 17.60 -11.17 3.22
C SER A 334 16.77 -10.53 4.32
N ALA A 335 16.87 -11.10 5.53
CA ALA A 335 16.08 -10.67 6.68
C ALA A 335 16.94 -10.60 7.95
N ILE A 336 16.73 -9.54 8.73
CA ILE A 336 17.18 -9.43 10.12
C ILE A 336 15.97 -9.71 11.01
N ILE A 337 16.11 -10.67 11.91
CA ILE A 337 15.11 -11.03 12.92
C ILE A 337 15.69 -10.71 14.30
N LEU A 338 14.96 -9.88 15.04
CA LEU A 338 15.26 -9.47 16.40
C LEU A 338 14.40 -10.31 17.35
N GLU A 339 15.00 -11.33 17.96
CA GLU A 339 14.32 -12.26 18.88
C GLU A 339 14.46 -11.72 20.31
N LEU A 340 13.36 -11.27 20.92
CA LEU A 340 13.32 -10.97 22.36
C LEU A 340 13.08 -12.27 23.13
N LEU A 341 14.06 -12.72 23.90
CA LEU A 341 13.95 -13.85 24.82
C LEU A 341 13.80 -13.37 26.26
N GLY A 342 13.03 -14.07 27.08
CA GLY A 342 12.83 -13.70 28.48
C GLY A 342 11.97 -14.66 29.29
N PRO A 343 11.87 -14.44 30.62
CA PRO A 343 10.89 -15.08 31.48
C PRO A 343 9.48 -14.58 31.16
N ASP A 344 8.48 -15.09 31.88
CA ASP A 344 7.11 -14.57 31.78
C ASP A 344 7.05 -13.09 32.22
N LYS A 345 6.25 -12.29 31.50
CA LYS A 345 6.16 -10.83 31.65
C LYS A 345 5.20 -10.45 32.79
N PRO A 346 5.40 -9.32 33.51
CA PRO A 346 6.50 -8.36 33.38
C PRO A 346 7.76 -8.80 34.15
N SER A 347 8.92 -8.26 33.76
CA SER A 347 10.20 -8.50 34.46
C SER A 347 11.20 -7.37 34.18
N SER A 348 12.27 -7.26 34.98
CA SER A 348 13.34 -6.29 34.74
C SER A 348 14.08 -6.55 33.41
N PRO A 349 14.52 -5.53 32.66
CA PRO A 349 15.20 -5.69 31.37
C PRO A 349 16.45 -6.59 31.41
N GLU A 350 17.21 -6.63 32.50
CA GLU A 350 18.38 -7.53 32.64
C GLU A 350 18.04 -9.03 32.56
N ASN A 351 16.78 -9.41 32.82
CA ASN A 351 16.31 -10.80 32.71
C ASN A 351 15.92 -11.19 31.26
N TYR A 352 15.89 -10.23 30.34
CA TYR A 352 15.65 -10.48 28.92
C TYR A 352 16.97 -10.48 28.15
N ARG A 353 17.01 -11.22 27.04
CA ARG A 353 18.10 -11.18 26.06
C ARG A 353 17.55 -10.88 24.67
N LEU A 354 18.30 -10.11 23.88
CA LEU A 354 18.01 -9.90 22.47
C LEU A 354 19.00 -10.70 21.62
N ARG A 355 18.49 -11.48 20.66
CA ARG A 355 19.31 -12.09 19.59
C ARG A 355 19.09 -11.33 18.28
N LEU A 356 20.15 -11.24 17.48
CA LEU A 356 20.15 -10.69 16.13
C LEU A 356 20.40 -11.84 15.15
N HIS A 357 19.36 -12.33 14.46
CA HIS A 357 19.46 -13.44 13.52
C HIS A 357 19.38 -12.92 12.09
N PHE A 358 20.39 -13.20 11.26
CA PHE A 358 20.48 -12.73 9.88
C PHE A 358 20.33 -13.91 8.91
N LYS A 359 19.30 -13.86 8.06
CA LYS A 359 19.13 -14.78 6.93
C LYS A 359 19.71 -14.13 5.67
N GLN A 360 20.74 -14.75 5.10
CA GLN A 360 21.48 -14.30 3.92
C GLN A 360 20.74 -14.63 2.62
N GLY A 361 19.54 -14.06 2.46
CA GLY A 361 18.74 -14.25 1.25
C GLY A 361 17.95 -15.55 1.25
N TYR A 362 17.25 -15.83 0.15
CA TYR A 362 16.45 -17.04 0.02
C TYR A 362 17.23 -18.38 0.08
N PRO A 363 18.48 -18.53 -0.45
CA PRO A 363 19.17 -19.83 -0.49
C PRO A 363 19.73 -20.28 0.86
N ASP A 364 19.86 -19.35 1.82
CA ASP A 364 20.35 -19.64 3.16
C ASP A 364 19.27 -20.33 4.00
N GLU A 365 19.37 -21.64 4.18
CA GLU A 365 18.38 -22.43 4.91
C GLU A 365 18.49 -22.28 6.44
N THR A 366 19.57 -21.72 6.99
CA THR A 366 19.81 -21.68 8.44
C THR A 366 19.76 -20.29 9.05
N GLY A 367 20.32 -19.28 8.38
CA GLY A 367 20.70 -18.00 8.99
C GLY A 367 21.94 -18.10 9.87
N GLU A 368 22.48 -16.94 10.26
CA GLU A 368 23.55 -16.80 11.25
C GLU A 368 23.12 -15.87 12.40
N TYR A 369 23.47 -16.19 13.64
CA TYR A 369 23.33 -15.26 14.76
C TYR A 369 24.52 -14.30 14.77
N LEU A 370 24.25 -13.00 14.71
CA LEU A 370 25.25 -11.93 14.72
C LEU A 370 25.50 -11.43 16.15
N SER A 371 26.77 -11.22 16.51
CA SER A 371 27.14 -10.66 17.81
C SER A 371 26.76 -9.17 17.89
N ILE A 372 26.03 -8.81 18.95
CA ILE A 372 25.70 -7.41 19.29
C ILE A 372 26.88 -6.82 20.08
N LYS A 373 27.39 -5.63 19.70
CA LYS A 373 28.68 -5.08 20.14
C LYS A 373 28.97 -5.12 21.67
N PRO A 374 28.03 -4.76 22.58
CA PRO A 374 28.18 -4.93 24.04
C PRO A 374 28.43 -6.35 24.55
N CYS A 375 28.21 -7.37 23.71
CA CYS A 375 28.35 -8.79 24.02
C CYS A 375 29.18 -9.51 22.94
N ALA A 376 30.13 -8.81 22.30
CA ALA A 376 30.95 -9.36 21.21
C ALA A 376 31.88 -10.51 21.64
N ASP A 377 32.12 -10.64 22.95
CA ASP A 377 32.86 -11.71 23.63
C ASP A 377 32.01 -12.97 23.91
N GLN A 378 30.69 -12.87 23.79
CA GLN A 378 29.74 -13.96 24.03
C GLN A 378 29.36 -14.66 22.72
N ARG A 379 28.86 -15.90 22.82
CA ARG A 379 28.27 -16.61 21.67
C ARG A 379 27.04 -15.83 21.22
N ALA A 380 27.00 -15.38 19.96
CA ALA A 380 25.88 -14.62 19.41
C ALA A 380 24.50 -15.30 19.61
N ALA A 381 24.47 -16.62 19.50
CA ALA A 381 23.28 -17.44 19.74
C ALA A 381 22.78 -17.42 21.19
N ASP A 382 23.55 -16.95 22.18
CA ASP A 382 23.05 -16.80 23.56
C ASP A 382 22.26 -15.49 23.73
N GLY A 383 22.45 -14.52 22.83
CA GLY A 383 21.83 -13.20 22.87
C GLY A 383 22.44 -12.27 23.93
N CYS A 384 22.28 -10.96 23.76
CA CYS A 384 22.84 -9.95 24.66
C CYS A 384 21.78 -9.46 25.68
N PRO A 385 22.09 -9.30 26.98
CA PRO A 385 21.15 -8.78 27.98
C PRO A 385 20.52 -7.45 27.54
N LEU A 386 19.19 -7.35 27.62
CA LEU A 386 18.46 -6.25 27.00
C LEU A 386 18.83 -4.89 27.61
N ASN A 387 19.14 -4.82 28.91
CA ASN A 387 19.62 -3.58 29.54
C ASN A 387 20.93 -3.05 28.90
N LEU A 388 21.85 -3.93 28.50
CA LEU A 388 23.09 -3.55 27.79
C LEU A 388 22.80 -3.10 26.36
N VAL A 389 21.89 -3.79 25.67
CA VAL A 389 21.44 -3.41 24.32
C VAL A 389 20.75 -2.05 24.33
N LEU A 390 19.83 -1.81 25.26
CA LEU A 390 19.14 -0.52 25.41
C LEU A 390 20.13 0.62 25.70
N LYS A 391 21.13 0.38 26.55
CA LYS A 391 22.21 1.35 26.82
C LYS A 391 23.06 1.64 25.58
N HIS A 392 23.32 0.63 24.75
CA HIS A 392 24.10 0.78 23.51
C HIS A 392 23.33 1.52 22.42
N LEU A 393 22.04 1.23 22.24
CA LEU A 393 21.22 1.87 21.21
C LEU A 393 20.87 3.33 21.54
N GLN A 394 20.97 3.74 22.80
CA GLN A 394 20.54 5.06 23.28
C GLN A 394 21.06 6.28 22.47
N PRO A 395 22.30 6.33 21.96
CA PRO A 395 22.77 7.44 21.10
C PRO A 395 22.07 7.49 19.73
N TYR A 396 21.60 6.36 19.21
CA TYR A 396 20.97 6.28 17.90
C TYR A 396 19.46 6.56 17.93
N LEU A 397 18.84 6.70 19.11
CA LEU A 397 17.39 6.91 19.22
C LEU A 397 17.04 8.37 18.92
N ILE A 398 16.12 8.58 17.99
CA ILE A 398 15.51 9.88 17.69
C ILE A 398 14.02 9.68 17.43
N ASP A 399 13.18 10.55 17.97
CA ASP A 399 11.74 10.53 17.70
C ASP A 399 11.41 11.15 16.32
N ALA A 400 10.23 10.85 15.80
CA ALA A 400 9.84 11.27 14.46
C ALA A 400 9.67 12.80 14.31
N ASP A 401 9.29 13.49 15.38
CA ASP A 401 9.10 14.95 15.35
C ASP A 401 10.46 15.66 15.38
N LYS A 402 11.40 15.19 16.22
CA LYS A 402 12.77 15.73 16.25
C LYS A 402 13.54 15.43 14.97
N TYR A 403 13.37 14.24 14.39
CA TYR A 403 13.89 13.94 13.06
C TYR A 403 13.36 14.95 12.03
N SER A 404 12.05 15.19 12.02
CA SER A 404 11.39 16.14 11.12
C SER A 404 11.90 17.58 11.31
N GLU A 405 12.13 18.01 12.55
CA GLU A 405 12.73 19.31 12.88
C GLU A 405 14.15 19.45 12.28
N LEU A 406 15.04 18.47 12.53
CA LEU A 406 16.41 18.45 12.00
C LEU A 406 16.44 18.43 10.46
N CYS A 407 15.46 17.79 9.83
CA CYS A 407 15.33 17.74 8.37
C CYS A 407 14.71 19.00 7.76
N SER A 408 14.00 19.82 8.55
CA SER A 408 13.33 21.06 8.12
C SER A 408 14.21 22.31 8.17
N GLY A 409 15.35 22.26 8.86
CA GLY A 409 16.27 23.39 8.98
C GLY A 409 16.90 23.80 7.66
N GLN A 410 16.75 25.08 7.28
CA GLN A 410 17.68 25.70 6.33
C GLN A 410 19.10 25.72 6.91
N PRO A 411 20.16 25.78 6.07
CA PRO A 411 21.54 25.70 6.56
C PRO A 411 21.80 26.77 7.62
N HIS A 412 22.32 26.36 8.77
CA HIS A 412 22.68 27.28 9.84
C HIS A 412 23.73 28.28 9.34
N THR A 413 23.31 29.50 9.03
CA THR A 413 24.23 30.62 8.85
C THR A 413 24.76 31.01 10.22
N GLY A 414 26.02 30.64 10.49
CA GLY A 414 26.83 31.29 11.52
C GLY A 414 26.87 32.81 11.30
N PRO A 415 27.27 33.59 12.31
CA PRO A 415 26.98 35.03 12.35
C PRO A 415 27.52 35.78 11.13
N PHE A 416 26.60 36.39 10.38
CA PHE A 416 26.93 37.22 9.22
C PHE A 416 27.79 38.41 9.63
N ILE A 417 29.07 38.38 9.25
CA ILE A 417 29.82 39.60 8.99
C ILE A 417 29.29 40.14 7.65
N LEU A 418 28.63 41.29 7.67
CA LEU A 418 28.19 41.95 6.44
C LEU A 418 29.41 42.39 5.62
N TYR A 419 29.54 41.85 4.41
CA TYR A 419 30.13 42.56 3.29
C TYR A 419 29.12 42.67 2.14
N PHE A 420 29.06 43.87 1.58
CA PHE A 420 27.97 44.37 0.74
C PHE A 420 28.34 44.29 -0.77
N LEU A 421 27.31 44.15 -1.61
CA LEU A 421 27.28 44.42 -3.07
C LEU A 421 27.93 43.40 -4.04
N PRO A 422 27.48 43.34 -5.31
CA PRO A 422 26.08 43.46 -5.75
C PRO A 422 25.68 42.40 -6.81
N ALA A 423 24.38 42.08 -6.87
CA ALA A 423 23.81 41.30 -7.96
C ALA A 423 23.59 42.17 -9.21
N TYR A 424 24.03 41.69 -10.38
CA TYR A 424 23.65 42.28 -11.67
C TYR A 424 22.23 41.86 -12.05
N SER A 425 21.35 42.83 -12.22
CA SER A 425 20.03 42.67 -12.83
C SER A 425 19.99 43.47 -14.13
N THR A 426 19.55 42.83 -15.21
CA THR A 426 19.24 43.49 -16.49
C THR A 426 17.85 43.09 -16.95
N MET A 427 16.87 43.95 -16.64
CA MET A 427 15.66 44.05 -17.45
C MET A 427 16.00 44.66 -18.82
N ILE A 428 15.21 44.34 -19.84
CA ILE A 428 14.57 45.34 -20.71
C ILE A 428 13.39 44.67 -21.43
N SER A 429 12.26 45.39 -21.49
CA SER A 429 11.03 45.00 -22.17
C SER A 429 10.98 45.57 -23.60
N GLY A 430 10.15 44.98 -24.45
CA GLY A 430 9.87 45.54 -25.79
C GLY A 430 8.63 44.96 -26.45
N ARG A 431 7.49 45.65 -26.34
CA ARG A 431 6.35 45.48 -27.26
C ARG A 431 6.37 46.63 -28.27
N ASN A 432 6.10 46.34 -29.55
CA ASN A 432 5.29 47.23 -30.38
C ASN A 432 4.71 46.51 -31.62
N VAL A 433 3.69 47.12 -32.22
CA VAL A 433 2.70 46.49 -33.11
C VAL A 433 2.76 47.06 -34.53
N MET A 434 2.60 46.22 -35.57
CA MET A 434 2.15 46.52 -36.95
C MET A 434 2.23 45.21 -37.79
N SER A 435 1.49 44.94 -38.87
CA SER A 435 0.20 45.42 -39.39
C SER A 435 -0.37 44.39 -40.40
N TYR A 436 -1.60 44.56 -40.86
CA TYR A 436 -2.39 43.59 -41.66
C TYR A 436 -2.09 43.55 -43.18
N LYS A 437 -2.25 42.32 -43.75
CA LYS A 437 -2.78 41.94 -45.09
C LYS A 437 -2.14 42.39 -46.42
N SER A 438 -2.13 41.41 -47.36
CA SER A 438 -2.35 41.47 -48.83
C SER A 438 -1.14 41.07 -49.69
N ILE A 439 -1.22 40.43 -50.88
CA ILE A 439 -2.30 39.73 -51.65
C ILE A 439 -1.60 38.91 -52.77
N THR A 440 -1.94 37.61 -52.98
CA THR A 440 -1.77 36.76 -54.21
C THR A 440 -0.43 36.80 -55.03
N LEU A 441 -0.11 35.98 -56.04
CA LEU A 441 -0.64 34.79 -56.71
C LEU A 441 0.58 34.06 -57.34
N TYR A 442 0.60 32.72 -57.44
CA TYR A 442 0.79 31.98 -58.71
C TYR A 442 0.86 30.46 -58.46
N SER A 443 0.36 29.70 -59.44
CA SER A 443 -0.11 28.33 -59.33
C SER A 443 0.71 27.32 -60.15
N ALA A 444 0.85 26.08 -59.64
CA ALA A 444 0.75 24.78 -60.34
C ALA A 444 1.22 23.68 -59.36
N ILE A 445 0.38 22.75 -58.88
CA ILE A 445 -0.18 21.58 -59.59
C ILE A 445 0.87 20.85 -60.46
N LEU A 446 1.66 19.96 -59.86
CA LEU A 446 1.73 18.53 -60.20
C LEU A 446 2.72 17.80 -59.26
N CYS A 447 2.21 16.86 -58.45
CA CYS A 447 2.88 15.59 -58.04
C CYS A 447 2.11 14.91 -56.90
N SER A 448 0.83 14.66 -57.12
CA SER A 448 0.07 13.66 -56.39
C SER A 448 0.51 12.25 -56.82
N PHE A 449 1.68 11.78 -56.36
CA PHE A 449 2.11 10.39 -56.32
C PHE A 449 3.39 10.28 -55.48
N LEU A 450 3.26 9.96 -54.18
CA LEU A 450 4.26 9.30 -53.27
C LEU A 450 3.92 9.44 -51.77
N VAL A 451 2.65 9.60 -51.38
CA VAL A 451 2.18 9.36 -50.00
C VAL A 451 1.43 8.03 -49.95
N SER A 452 2.15 6.92 -50.15
CA SER A 452 1.66 5.54 -49.97
C SER A 452 2.82 4.56 -49.74
N ALA A 453 3.56 4.74 -48.64
CA ALA A 453 4.36 3.68 -47.99
C ALA A 453 5.04 4.20 -46.70
N LYS A 454 4.31 4.20 -45.57
CA LYS A 454 4.78 4.17 -44.15
C LYS A 454 3.79 4.72 -43.12
N ALA A 455 2.52 4.90 -43.48
CA ALA A 455 1.46 4.54 -42.54
C ALA A 455 1.39 3.01 -42.44
N MET A 456 2.39 2.39 -41.79
CA MET A 456 2.31 0.97 -41.46
C MET A 456 1.34 0.84 -40.30
N VAL A 457 0.07 0.66 -40.66
CA VAL A 457 -1.04 0.48 -39.74
C VAL A 457 -0.66 -0.62 -38.76
N ARG A 458 -0.36 -0.25 -37.50
CA ARG A 458 -0.52 -1.17 -36.38
C ARG A 458 -2.01 -1.42 -36.29
N GLN A 459 -2.45 -2.46 -37.00
CA GLN A 459 -3.80 -2.99 -36.86
C GLN A 459 -3.83 -3.80 -35.57
N ASP A 460 -3.60 -3.12 -34.45
CA ASP A 460 -4.03 -3.62 -33.16
C ASP A 460 -5.53 -3.79 -33.29
N ILE A 461 -5.98 -5.04 -33.37
CA ILE A 461 -7.37 -5.41 -33.31
C ILE A 461 -7.81 -5.09 -31.87
N ARG A 462 -8.13 -3.81 -31.63
CA ARG A 462 -8.88 -3.34 -30.47
C ARG A 462 -10.22 -4.07 -30.56
N LYS A 463 -10.32 -5.25 -29.93
CA LYS A 463 -11.59 -5.98 -29.78
C LYS A 463 -12.59 -4.97 -29.22
N SER A 464 -13.73 -4.79 -29.87
CA SER A 464 -14.79 -3.99 -29.27
C SER A 464 -15.13 -4.59 -27.91
N CYS A 465 -15.29 -3.72 -26.91
CA CYS A 465 -15.73 -4.19 -25.61
C CYS A 465 -17.12 -4.85 -25.74
N PRO A 466 -17.43 -5.88 -24.93
CA PRO A 466 -18.71 -6.59 -25.02
C PRO A 466 -19.94 -5.66 -25.00
N ASP A 467 -19.81 -4.52 -24.33
CA ASP A 467 -20.71 -3.38 -24.46
C ASP A 467 -20.52 -2.66 -25.81
N ASN A 468 -21.04 -3.27 -26.89
CA ASN A 468 -21.08 -2.76 -28.26
C ASN A 468 -21.96 -1.49 -28.44
N ASN A 469 -22.27 -0.78 -27.36
CA ASN A 469 -23.16 0.38 -27.28
C ASN A 469 -22.41 1.71 -27.07
N LEU A 470 -21.14 1.78 -27.46
CA LEU A 470 -20.43 3.07 -27.54
C LEU A 470 -21.04 3.91 -28.68
N PRO A 471 -21.24 5.24 -28.49
CA PRO A 471 -21.66 6.12 -29.58
C PRO A 471 -20.68 6.06 -30.78
N PRO A 472 -21.16 6.21 -32.03
CA PRO A 472 -20.31 6.14 -33.21
C PRO A 472 -19.10 7.08 -33.14
N GLY A 473 -17.90 6.53 -33.35
CA GLY A 473 -16.64 7.28 -33.29
C GLY A 473 -16.04 7.46 -31.89
N MET A 474 -16.71 7.00 -30.83
CA MET A 474 -16.16 7.01 -29.47
C MET A 474 -15.52 5.66 -29.11
N ILE A 475 -14.46 5.74 -28.30
CA ILE A 475 -13.77 4.59 -27.70
C ILE A 475 -13.61 4.80 -26.20
N LEU A 476 -13.40 3.72 -25.43
CA LEU A 476 -13.08 3.81 -24.01
C LEU A 476 -11.66 4.36 -23.84
N GLN A 477 -11.54 5.50 -23.17
CA GLN A 477 -10.29 6.22 -22.92
C GLN A 477 -9.69 5.89 -21.56
N ASN A 478 -10.53 5.84 -20.52
CA ASN A 478 -10.08 5.63 -19.14
C ASN A 478 -11.18 5.05 -18.23
N LEU A 479 -10.76 4.39 -17.15
CA LEU A 479 -11.62 3.84 -16.11
C LEU A 479 -11.15 4.30 -14.72
N HIS A 480 -12.07 4.86 -13.94
CA HIS A 480 -11.92 5.03 -12.49
C HIS A 480 -12.91 4.12 -11.75
N LEU A 481 -12.41 3.25 -10.90
CA LEU A 481 -13.15 2.22 -10.17
C LEU A 481 -13.14 2.56 -8.67
N VAL A 482 -14.28 2.76 -8.05
CA VAL A 482 -14.38 2.98 -6.59
C VAL A 482 -15.33 1.95 -5.98
N PHE A 483 -14.85 1.16 -5.01
CA PHE A 483 -15.65 0.07 -4.44
C PHE A 483 -15.57 -0.04 -2.92
N ARG A 484 -16.69 -0.40 -2.31
CA ARG A 484 -16.79 -0.80 -0.90
C ARG A 484 -16.03 -2.11 -0.69
N HIS A 485 -15.38 -2.25 0.46
CA HIS A 485 -14.85 -3.54 0.91
C HIS A 485 -15.90 -4.67 0.91
N GLY A 486 -15.44 -5.92 0.94
CA GLY A 486 -16.29 -7.09 1.14
C GLY A 486 -16.89 -7.18 2.55
N ASP A 487 -17.69 -8.23 2.74
CA ASP A 487 -18.28 -8.67 4.01
C ASP A 487 -17.26 -8.79 5.15
N ARG A 488 -17.67 -8.36 6.35
CA ARG A 488 -16.79 -8.16 7.51
C ARG A 488 -17.50 -8.44 8.83
N THR A 489 -16.71 -8.60 9.88
CA THR A 489 -17.21 -8.59 11.27
C THR A 489 -17.74 -7.18 11.67
N PRO A 490 -18.57 -7.08 12.73
CA PRO A 490 -19.08 -5.80 13.23
C PRO A 490 -17.96 -4.84 13.62
N LEU A 491 -18.22 -3.54 13.49
CA LEU A 491 -17.31 -2.52 14.03
C LEU A 491 -17.39 -2.46 15.57
N GLU A 492 -18.59 -2.63 16.12
CA GLU A 492 -18.89 -2.40 17.53
C GLU A 492 -19.70 -3.54 18.16
N GLN A 493 -19.76 -3.55 19.50
CA GLN A 493 -20.62 -4.47 20.26
C GLN A 493 -21.61 -3.64 21.06
N MET A 494 -22.85 -3.55 20.57
CA MET A 494 -23.89 -2.68 21.13
C MET A 494 -24.75 -3.36 22.20
N LEU A 495 -24.87 -4.69 22.15
CA LEU A 495 -25.56 -5.50 23.16
C LEU A 495 -24.65 -5.75 24.36
N ASN A 496 -25.25 -5.83 25.55
CA ASN A 496 -24.58 -6.25 26.77
C ASN A 496 -24.57 -7.79 26.89
N ASP A 497 -23.96 -8.47 25.91
CA ASP A 497 -23.89 -9.93 25.88
C ASP A 497 -23.03 -10.48 27.02
N SER A 498 -23.38 -11.66 27.52
CA SER A 498 -22.56 -12.40 28.50
C SER A 498 -21.28 -13.01 27.90
N ALA A 499 -21.23 -13.17 26.57
CA ALA A 499 -20.06 -13.67 25.85
C ALA A 499 -19.15 -12.51 25.38
N PRO A 500 -17.82 -12.63 25.53
CA PRO A 500 -16.86 -11.72 24.92
C PRO A 500 -17.03 -11.61 23.41
N PHE A 501 -16.85 -10.40 22.85
CA PHE A 501 -16.99 -10.15 21.41
C PHE A 501 -16.09 -11.07 20.58
N GLU A 502 -14.87 -11.31 21.04
CA GLU A 502 -13.85 -12.10 20.36
C GLU A 502 -14.14 -13.61 20.37
N GLU A 503 -15.07 -14.10 21.20
CA GLU A 503 -15.56 -15.49 21.12
C GLU A 503 -16.57 -15.65 19.98
N ILE A 504 -17.46 -14.66 19.79
CA ILE A 504 -18.44 -14.61 18.70
C ILE A 504 -17.74 -14.28 17.37
N TRP A 505 -16.73 -13.40 17.41
CA TRP A 505 -16.00 -12.89 16.25
C TRP A 505 -14.47 -13.09 16.41
N PRO A 506 -13.94 -14.32 16.20
CA PRO A 506 -12.52 -14.64 16.43
C PRO A 506 -11.50 -13.88 15.58
N LEU A 507 -11.94 -13.22 14.50
CA LEU A 507 -11.10 -12.33 13.69
C LEU A 507 -10.84 -10.98 14.37
N GLY A 508 -11.69 -10.58 15.33
CA GLY A 508 -11.71 -9.23 15.91
C GLY A 508 -12.65 -8.27 15.16
N ARG A 509 -12.66 -7.00 15.59
CA ARG A 509 -13.60 -5.95 15.13
C ARG A 509 -13.28 -5.43 13.73
N GLY A 510 -14.30 -5.27 12.90
CA GLY A 510 -14.22 -4.63 11.59
C GLY A 510 -13.29 -5.31 10.58
N GLN A 511 -13.03 -6.61 10.74
CA GLN A 511 -12.10 -7.41 9.94
C GLN A 511 -12.83 -8.10 8.77
N LEU A 512 -12.16 -8.21 7.62
CA LEU A 512 -12.72 -8.88 6.45
C LEU A 512 -12.88 -10.37 6.70
N THR A 513 -13.99 -10.95 6.26
CA THR A 513 -14.26 -12.39 6.43
C THR A 513 -13.86 -13.15 5.17
N ASP A 514 -13.79 -14.48 5.24
CA ASP A 514 -13.57 -15.34 4.05
C ASP A 514 -14.65 -15.12 2.97
N LYS A 515 -15.88 -14.80 3.40
CA LYS A 515 -16.97 -14.38 2.52
C LYS A 515 -16.66 -13.04 1.85
N GLY A 516 -16.14 -12.06 2.60
CA GLY A 516 -15.70 -10.79 2.05
C GLY A 516 -14.57 -10.91 1.02
N VAL A 517 -13.57 -11.77 1.30
CA VAL A 517 -12.50 -12.10 0.34
C VAL A 517 -13.07 -12.65 -0.97
N LEU A 518 -14.01 -13.60 -0.89
CA LEU A 518 -14.67 -14.16 -2.07
C LEU A 518 -15.51 -13.14 -2.85
N GLN A 519 -16.23 -12.25 -2.15
CA GLN A 519 -17.02 -11.18 -2.79
C GLN A 519 -16.13 -10.20 -3.56
N SER A 520 -15.04 -9.75 -2.93
CA SER A 520 -14.05 -8.86 -3.58
C SER A 520 -13.34 -9.54 -4.75
N PHE A 521 -12.97 -10.82 -4.62
CA PHE A 521 -12.43 -11.58 -5.74
C PHE A 521 -13.41 -11.69 -6.92
N LYS A 522 -14.69 -11.98 -6.66
CA LYS A 522 -15.74 -12.03 -7.69
C LYS A 522 -15.99 -10.67 -8.35
N LEU A 523 -15.90 -9.56 -7.62
CA LEU A 523 -15.91 -8.21 -8.20
C LEU A 523 -14.73 -8.02 -9.17
N GLY A 524 -13.53 -8.46 -8.79
CA GLY A 524 -12.36 -8.47 -9.68
C GLY A 524 -12.57 -9.29 -10.96
N MET A 525 -13.10 -10.51 -10.83
CA MET A 525 -13.44 -11.36 -12.00
C MET A 525 -14.45 -10.70 -12.93
N TRP A 526 -15.50 -10.09 -12.36
CA TRP A 526 -16.52 -9.39 -13.14
C TRP A 526 -15.93 -8.19 -13.89
N LEU A 527 -15.10 -7.38 -13.22
CA LEU A 527 -14.36 -6.28 -13.85
C LEU A 527 -13.46 -6.78 -14.98
N ARG A 528 -12.77 -7.92 -14.79
CA ARG A 528 -11.96 -8.53 -15.84
C ARG A 528 -12.79 -8.91 -17.06
N GLN A 529 -13.91 -9.60 -16.85
CA GLN A 529 -14.78 -10.06 -17.93
C GLN A 529 -15.40 -8.88 -18.69
N HIS A 530 -15.85 -7.84 -17.97
CA HIS A 530 -16.55 -6.70 -18.56
C HIS A 530 -15.61 -5.79 -19.37
N TYR A 531 -14.35 -5.61 -18.93
CA TYR A 531 -13.36 -4.73 -19.57
C TYR A 531 -12.18 -5.48 -20.19
N ASP A 532 -12.31 -6.78 -20.53
CA ASP A 532 -11.23 -7.63 -21.08
C ASP A 532 -10.58 -7.06 -22.36
N CYS A 533 -11.38 -6.35 -23.15
CA CYS A 533 -11.01 -5.58 -24.35
C CYS A 533 -9.95 -4.50 -24.11
N TYR A 534 -9.90 -3.93 -22.89
CA TYR A 534 -9.19 -2.70 -22.54
C TYR A 534 -8.14 -2.97 -21.44
N LEU A 535 -8.47 -3.83 -20.48
CA LEU A 535 -7.53 -4.33 -19.48
C LEU A 535 -6.51 -5.29 -20.11
N LYS A 536 -5.24 -4.93 -20.06
CA LYS A 536 -4.14 -5.82 -20.50
C LYS A 536 -4.21 -7.17 -19.78
N PRO A 537 -3.83 -8.29 -20.43
CA PRO A 537 -3.85 -9.62 -19.80
C PRO A 537 -2.99 -9.75 -18.54
N GLN A 538 -1.92 -8.94 -18.44
CA GLN A 538 -1.00 -8.90 -17.30
C GLN A 538 -1.00 -7.50 -16.68
N TYR A 539 -0.83 -7.45 -15.36
CA TYR A 539 -0.63 -6.21 -14.63
C TYR A 539 0.66 -5.51 -15.08
N ASN A 540 0.62 -4.18 -15.24
CA ASN A 540 1.79 -3.36 -15.44
C ASN A 540 1.67 -2.06 -14.62
N ALA A 541 2.71 -1.71 -13.88
CA ALA A 541 2.72 -0.54 -13.01
C ALA A 541 2.61 0.81 -13.74
N SER A 542 2.73 0.82 -15.08
CA SER A 542 2.65 2.00 -15.95
C SER A 542 1.27 2.24 -16.58
N ASP A 543 0.28 1.38 -16.32
CA ASP A 543 -1.10 1.54 -16.80
C ASP A 543 -2.19 1.12 -15.79
N PHE A 544 -1.83 0.50 -14.65
CA PHE A 544 -2.79 0.24 -13.57
C PHE A 544 -2.26 0.71 -12.22
N TYR A 545 -3.11 1.39 -11.45
CA TYR A 545 -2.82 1.81 -10.08
C TYR A 545 -4.00 1.50 -9.15
N ILE A 546 -3.73 0.79 -8.05
CA ILE A 546 -4.72 0.51 -7.01
C ILE A 546 -4.32 1.14 -5.67
N ARG A 547 -5.28 1.85 -5.09
CA ARG A 547 -5.19 2.55 -3.81
C ARG A 547 -6.25 2.01 -2.86
N SER A 548 -5.97 2.02 -1.57
CA SER A 548 -6.91 1.69 -0.50
C SER A 548 -6.88 2.76 0.59
N THR A 549 -7.98 2.92 1.35
CA THR A 549 -7.90 3.48 2.71
C THR A 549 -7.11 2.51 3.62
N ASP A 550 -6.49 2.99 4.71
CA ASP A 550 -5.63 2.16 5.58
C ASP A 550 -6.43 1.32 6.62
N TYR A 551 -7.48 0.64 6.17
CA TYR A 551 -8.19 -0.37 6.96
C TYR A 551 -7.86 -1.75 6.42
N ASP A 552 -7.68 -2.70 7.35
CA ASP A 552 -7.30 -4.08 7.04
C ASP A 552 -8.26 -4.68 6.01
N ARG A 553 -9.56 -4.43 6.20
CA ARG A 553 -10.63 -4.85 5.29
C ARG A 553 -10.58 -4.24 3.89
N THR A 554 -10.18 -2.98 3.71
CA THR A 554 -10.09 -2.35 2.39
C THR A 554 -8.79 -2.76 1.70
N LEU A 555 -7.67 -2.86 2.43
CA LEU A 555 -6.42 -3.41 1.92
C LEU A 555 -6.58 -4.85 1.43
N MET A 556 -7.22 -5.72 2.23
CA MET A 556 -7.49 -7.10 1.86
C MET A 556 -8.49 -7.20 0.69
N SER A 557 -9.52 -6.35 0.66
CA SER A 557 -10.47 -6.29 -0.46
C SER A 557 -9.80 -5.85 -1.77
N ALA A 558 -8.88 -4.88 -1.70
CA ALA A 558 -8.09 -4.42 -2.84
C ALA A 558 -7.20 -5.54 -3.40
N GLN A 559 -6.50 -6.28 -2.54
CA GLN A 559 -5.71 -7.44 -2.93
C GLN A 559 -6.57 -8.53 -3.58
N ALA A 560 -7.75 -8.81 -3.02
CA ALA A 560 -8.68 -9.81 -3.57
C ALA A 560 -9.28 -9.38 -4.92
N VAL A 561 -9.69 -8.11 -5.07
CA VAL A 561 -10.12 -7.54 -6.38
C VAL A 561 -8.98 -7.65 -7.39
N ALA A 562 -7.75 -7.28 -7.04
CA ALA A 562 -6.60 -7.37 -7.94
C ALA A 562 -6.31 -8.81 -8.39
N ALA A 563 -6.45 -9.80 -7.48
CA ALA A 563 -6.29 -11.22 -7.81
C ALA A 563 -7.38 -11.73 -8.77
N GLY A 564 -8.63 -11.24 -8.66
CA GLY A 564 -9.70 -11.55 -9.61
C GLY A 564 -9.60 -10.80 -10.94
N LEU A 565 -9.01 -9.60 -10.92
CA LEU A 565 -8.85 -8.72 -12.07
C LEU A 565 -7.70 -9.16 -13.00
N TYR A 566 -6.64 -9.72 -12.43
CA TYR A 566 -5.47 -10.24 -13.14
C TYR A 566 -5.25 -11.72 -12.83
N PRO A 567 -6.15 -12.61 -13.28
CA PRO A 567 -5.96 -14.05 -13.14
C PRO A 567 -4.69 -14.50 -13.87
N GLN A 568 -3.98 -15.47 -13.29
CA GLN A 568 -2.69 -15.90 -13.81
C GLN A 568 -2.82 -17.21 -14.59
N ASN A 569 -2.30 -17.23 -15.82
CA ASN A 569 -2.12 -18.46 -16.61
C ASN A 569 -0.90 -19.27 -16.15
N SER A 570 0.03 -18.63 -15.42
CA SER A 570 1.20 -19.24 -14.79
C SER A 570 1.63 -18.40 -13.60
N SER A 571 2.11 -19.05 -12.54
CA SER A 571 2.65 -18.37 -11.36
C SER A 571 4.01 -18.96 -10.96
N PRO A 572 4.97 -18.14 -10.48
CA PRO A 572 6.17 -18.66 -9.80
C PRO A 572 5.85 -19.53 -8.58
N LEU A 573 4.61 -19.48 -8.07
CA LEU A 573 4.13 -20.25 -6.92
C LEU A 573 3.26 -21.46 -7.32
N GLU A 574 3.19 -21.79 -8.60
CA GLU A 574 2.39 -22.92 -9.13
C GLU A 574 2.80 -24.27 -8.52
N SER A 575 4.09 -24.49 -8.27
CA SER A 575 4.61 -25.69 -7.58
C SER A 575 4.13 -25.84 -6.13
N TYR A 576 3.60 -24.77 -5.54
CA TYR A 576 2.96 -24.74 -4.22
C TYR A 576 1.42 -24.71 -4.30
N GLY A 577 0.84 -24.84 -5.51
CA GLY A 577 -0.61 -24.83 -5.73
C GLY A 577 -1.26 -23.44 -5.70
N ILE A 578 -0.48 -22.38 -5.94
CA ILE A 578 -0.94 -20.99 -5.82
C ILE A 578 -0.88 -20.29 -7.18
N GLN A 579 -2.02 -20.21 -7.90
CA GLN A 579 -2.12 -19.48 -9.18
C GLN A 579 -2.35 -17.96 -8.98
N TRP A 580 -1.42 -17.31 -8.30
CA TRP A 580 -1.50 -15.89 -7.94
C TRP A 580 -0.14 -15.19 -8.05
N LYS A 581 -0.16 -13.88 -8.28
CA LYS A 581 1.00 -12.96 -8.18
C LYS A 581 0.57 -11.71 -7.41
N PRO A 582 1.44 -11.15 -6.56
CA PRO A 582 1.12 -9.93 -5.81
C PRO A 582 0.99 -8.73 -6.74
N ILE A 583 0.06 -7.83 -6.41
CA ILE A 583 -0.13 -6.53 -7.07
C ILE A 583 -0.10 -5.47 -5.97
N PRO A 584 0.71 -4.40 -6.11
CA PRO A 584 0.92 -3.45 -5.02
C PRO A 584 -0.35 -2.64 -4.74
N VAL A 585 -0.82 -2.68 -3.50
CA VAL A 585 -1.91 -1.84 -3.01
C VAL A 585 -1.32 -0.70 -2.19
N HIS A 586 -1.49 0.52 -2.69
CA HIS A 586 -0.96 1.72 -2.06
C HIS A 586 -1.96 2.28 -1.05
N THR A 587 -1.48 2.84 0.06
CA THR A 587 -2.35 3.49 1.05
C THR A 587 -1.66 4.69 1.72
N VAL A 588 -2.41 5.40 2.56
CA VAL A 588 -1.96 6.53 3.38
C VAL A 588 -2.51 6.28 4.79
N PRO A 589 -1.71 6.46 5.86
CA PRO A 589 -2.18 6.28 7.23
C PRO A 589 -3.47 7.05 7.52
N ARG A 590 -4.34 6.46 8.33
CA ARG A 590 -5.70 6.96 8.58
C ARG A 590 -5.73 8.41 9.05
N ASP A 591 -4.77 8.82 9.88
CA ASP A 591 -4.64 10.17 10.44
C ASP A 591 -4.03 11.19 9.46
N LYS A 592 -3.53 10.72 8.30
CA LYS A 592 -2.92 11.54 7.23
C LYS A 592 -3.65 11.38 5.88
N GLU A 593 -4.77 10.66 5.86
CA GLU A 593 -5.62 10.46 4.69
C GLU A 593 -6.43 11.73 4.41
N THR A 594 -6.38 12.21 3.16
CA THR A 594 -7.07 13.43 2.70
C THR A 594 -7.79 13.25 1.37
N LEU A 595 -7.56 12.15 0.65
CA LEU A 595 -8.17 11.91 -0.67
C LEU A 595 -9.51 11.20 -0.51
N LEU A 596 -9.52 10.14 0.28
CA LEU A 596 -10.70 9.35 0.63
C LEU A 596 -10.81 9.36 2.15
N SER A 597 -11.08 10.54 2.70
CA SER A 597 -10.94 10.74 4.14
C SER A 597 -11.97 9.95 4.93
N SER A 598 -11.54 9.56 6.13
CA SER A 598 -12.39 9.08 7.22
C SER A 598 -11.75 9.48 8.56
N SER A 599 -10.90 10.52 8.54
CA SER A 599 -10.24 11.07 9.72
C SER A 599 -11.16 12.04 10.46
N THR A 600 -10.84 12.33 11.71
CA THR A 600 -11.56 13.32 12.52
C THR A 600 -11.45 14.70 11.89
N CYS A 601 -12.60 15.35 11.68
CA CYS A 601 -12.69 16.71 11.13
C CYS A 601 -13.79 17.44 11.90
N SER A 602 -13.40 18.40 12.73
CA SER A 602 -14.29 19.18 13.62
C SER A 602 -15.48 19.79 12.85
N HIS A 603 -15.21 20.36 11.68
CA HIS A 603 -16.22 20.99 10.83
C HIS A 603 -17.22 19.96 10.25
N LEU A 604 -16.73 18.81 9.81
CA LEU A 604 -17.57 17.70 9.33
C LEU A 604 -18.46 17.13 10.45
N GLU A 605 -17.92 16.99 11.66
CA GLU A 605 -18.69 16.58 12.85
C GLU A 605 -19.81 17.57 13.17
N ALA A 606 -19.56 18.88 13.04
CA ALA A 606 -20.58 19.92 13.21
C ALA A 606 -21.68 19.88 12.13
N LEU A 607 -21.33 19.63 10.86
CA LEU A 607 -22.29 19.45 9.77
C LEU A 607 -23.17 18.22 9.98
N ARG A 608 -22.56 17.07 10.29
CA ARG A 608 -23.27 15.82 10.61
C ARG A 608 -24.20 16.00 11.81
N HIS A 609 -23.71 16.60 12.90
CA HIS A 609 -24.55 16.91 14.07
C HIS A 609 -25.75 17.77 13.69
N THR A 610 -25.55 18.82 12.88
CA THR A 610 -26.63 19.71 12.42
C THR A 610 -27.70 18.94 11.65
N ALA A 611 -27.32 18.06 10.72
CA ALA A 611 -28.25 17.20 9.99
C ALA A 611 -29.05 16.28 10.93
N MET A 612 -28.40 15.67 11.91
CA MET A 612 -28.98 14.75 12.89
C MET A 612 -29.80 15.45 13.99
N THR A 613 -29.76 16.78 14.07
CA THR A 613 -30.66 17.62 14.89
C THR A 613 -31.71 18.39 14.08
N SER A 614 -31.82 18.12 12.77
CA SER A 614 -32.84 18.76 11.93
C SER A 614 -34.26 18.35 12.33
N GLU A 615 -35.25 19.18 11.99
CA GLU A 615 -36.67 18.85 12.16
C GLU A 615 -37.02 17.52 11.48
N THR A 616 -36.47 17.26 10.28
CA THR A 616 -36.61 15.98 9.56
C THR A 616 -36.11 14.79 10.38
N ALA A 617 -34.93 14.88 11.00
CA ALA A 617 -34.39 13.80 11.85
C ALA A 617 -35.27 13.58 13.09
N ILE A 618 -35.70 14.67 13.73
CA ILE A 618 -36.55 14.61 14.93
C ILE A 618 -37.93 14.02 14.61
N SER A 619 -38.56 14.43 13.50
CA SER A 619 -39.84 13.89 13.04
C SER A 619 -39.76 12.41 12.68
N LEU A 620 -38.65 11.96 12.07
CA LEU A 620 -38.43 10.54 11.79
C LEU A 620 -38.30 9.73 13.10
N LEU A 621 -37.55 10.24 14.09
CA LEU A 621 -37.43 9.57 15.39
C LEU A 621 -38.77 9.51 16.13
N GLU A 622 -39.60 10.54 16.02
CA GLU A 622 -40.93 10.56 16.61
C GLU A 622 -41.89 9.57 15.93
N ALA A 623 -41.85 9.49 14.60
CA ALA A 623 -42.63 8.51 13.83
C ALA A 623 -42.27 7.06 14.20
N HIS A 624 -40.99 6.80 14.51
CA HIS A 624 -40.46 5.50 14.90
C HIS A 624 -40.20 5.37 16.42
N ARG A 625 -40.86 6.18 17.26
CA ARG A 625 -40.59 6.21 18.72
C ARG A 625 -40.69 4.82 19.36
N SER A 626 -41.70 4.03 18.98
CA SER A 626 -41.92 2.66 19.47
C SER A 626 -40.72 1.74 19.26
N LEU A 627 -40.02 1.85 18.13
CA LEU A 627 -38.81 1.09 17.84
C LEU A 627 -37.67 1.49 18.78
N PHE A 628 -37.42 2.79 18.95
CA PHE A 628 -36.37 3.27 19.84
C PHE A 628 -36.66 2.97 21.31
N ASP A 629 -37.91 3.07 21.76
CA ASP A 629 -38.33 2.69 23.11
C ASP A 629 -38.14 1.18 23.35
N LEU A 630 -38.52 0.33 22.37
CA LEU A 630 -38.30 -1.12 22.44
C LEU A 630 -36.81 -1.49 22.51
N ILE A 631 -35.98 -0.90 21.65
CA ILE A 631 -34.53 -1.14 21.66
C ILE A 631 -33.93 -0.71 23.01
N ASN A 632 -34.31 0.46 23.53
CA ASN A 632 -33.80 1.00 24.79
C ASN A 632 -34.35 0.31 26.06
N ALA A 633 -35.47 -0.40 25.96
CA ALA A 633 -35.97 -1.26 27.03
C ALA A 633 -35.18 -2.58 27.18
N ASN A 634 -34.32 -2.92 26.21
CA ASN A 634 -33.47 -4.11 26.22
C ASN A 634 -32.05 -3.83 26.73
N GLN A 635 -31.25 -4.89 26.90
CA GLN A 635 -29.90 -4.80 27.49
C GLN A 635 -28.85 -4.25 26.51
N MET A 636 -28.95 -2.95 26.23
CA MET A 636 -27.99 -2.20 25.42
C MET A 636 -26.83 -1.67 26.28
N LYS A 637 -25.61 -1.58 25.72
CA LYS A 637 -24.47 -0.96 26.42
C LYS A 637 -24.58 0.56 26.55
N VAL A 638 -25.29 1.19 25.63
CA VAL A 638 -25.55 2.64 25.55
C VAL A 638 -26.98 2.86 25.09
N LYS A 639 -27.57 4.01 25.44
CA LYS A 639 -28.87 4.42 24.89
C LYS A 639 -28.76 4.56 23.37
N ILE A 640 -29.68 3.94 22.64
CA ILE A 640 -29.78 4.02 21.19
C ILE A 640 -30.60 5.25 20.78
N ASP A 641 -30.04 6.03 19.87
CA ASP A 641 -30.60 7.28 19.34
C ASP A 641 -30.20 7.48 17.86
N GLN A 642 -30.48 8.66 17.29
CA GLN A 642 -30.15 8.93 15.89
C GLN A 642 -28.64 8.86 15.61
N PHE A 643 -27.79 9.29 16.53
CA PHE A 643 -26.34 9.40 16.32
C PHE A 643 -25.62 8.05 16.35
N ASN A 644 -26.24 7.02 16.94
CA ASN A 644 -25.58 5.74 17.18
C ASN A 644 -26.36 4.48 16.73
N SER A 645 -27.63 4.60 16.32
CA SER A 645 -28.46 3.50 15.80
C SER A 645 -27.81 2.74 14.64
N TRP A 646 -27.05 3.42 13.77
CA TRP A 646 -26.29 2.81 12.70
C TRP A 646 -25.29 1.73 13.18
N LYS A 647 -24.75 1.86 14.40
CA LYS A 647 -23.84 0.86 15.01
C LYS A 647 -24.58 -0.43 15.36
N LEU A 648 -25.81 -0.31 15.86
CA LEU A 648 -26.67 -1.45 16.13
C LEU A 648 -27.06 -2.15 14.83
N ASN A 649 -27.46 -1.36 13.83
CA ASN A 649 -27.83 -1.90 12.53
C ASN A 649 -26.64 -2.59 11.83
N ASP A 650 -25.45 -1.99 11.79
CA ASP A 650 -24.22 -2.62 11.28
C ASP A 650 -23.96 -3.98 11.92
N MET A 651 -24.07 -4.05 13.25
CA MET A 651 -23.86 -5.27 14.00
C MET A 651 -24.91 -6.34 13.65
N PHE A 652 -26.20 -5.98 13.52
CA PHE A 652 -27.25 -6.91 13.11
C PHE A 652 -27.12 -7.37 11.65
N ILE A 653 -26.73 -6.48 10.72
CA ILE A 653 -26.40 -6.83 9.33
C ILE A 653 -25.27 -7.89 9.32
N CYS A 654 -24.20 -7.67 10.07
CA CYS A 654 -23.12 -8.64 10.23
C CYS A 654 -23.61 -9.97 10.84
N MET A 655 -24.42 -9.95 11.90
CA MET A 655 -24.97 -11.17 12.51
C MET A 655 -25.80 -11.98 11.52
N ARG A 656 -26.74 -11.34 10.80
CA ARG A 656 -27.52 -11.98 9.73
C ARG A 656 -26.63 -12.54 8.62
N ALA A 657 -25.62 -11.77 8.19
CA ALA A 657 -24.67 -12.17 7.16
C ALA A 657 -23.85 -13.42 7.51
N HIS A 658 -23.76 -13.77 8.79
CA HIS A 658 -23.04 -14.93 9.34
C HIS A 658 -23.96 -15.99 9.97
N ASN A 659 -25.28 -15.90 9.80
CA ASN A 659 -26.28 -16.78 10.40
C ASN A 659 -26.22 -16.84 11.95
N ILE A 660 -25.75 -15.77 12.58
CA ILE A 660 -25.80 -15.61 14.04
C ILE A 660 -27.20 -15.10 14.41
N SER A 661 -27.85 -15.80 15.35
CA SER A 661 -29.19 -15.42 15.81
C SER A 661 -29.21 -14.00 16.38
N LEU A 662 -30.12 -13.17 15.88
CA LEU A 662 -30.44 -11.88 16.49
C LEU A 662 -31.07 -12.10 17.89
N PRO A 663 -31.06 -11.09 18.77
CA PRO A 663 -31.77 -11.15 20.05
C PRO A 663 -33.26 -11.48 19.86
N SER A 664 -33.85 -12.22 20.79
CA SER A 664 -35.24 -12.73 20.68
C SER A 664 -36.32 -11.64 20.56
N TRP A 665 -36.01 -10.39 20.92
CA TRP A 665 -36.90 -9.25 20.74
C TRP A 665 -36.82 -8.64 19.33
N CYS A 666 -35.77 -8.93 18.55
CA CYS A 666 -35.56 -8.40 17.21
C CYS A 666 -36.15 -9.37 16.19
N THR A 667 -37.45 -9.21 15.89
CA THR A 667 -38.12 -9.94 14.82
C THR A 667 -37.67 -9.43 13.43
N GLU A 668 -38.08 -10.11 12.37
CA GLU A 668 -37.76 -9.68 11.00
C GLU A 668 -38.32 -8.28 10.71
N GLU A 669 -39.52 -7.98 11.18
CA GLU A 669 -40.18 -6.68 11.02
C GLU A 669 -39.42 -5.57 11.76
N ILE A 670 -38.96 -5.83 12.99
CA ILE A 670 -38.17 -4.89 13.80
C ILE A 670 -36.78 -4.66 13.18
N PHE A 671 -36.17 -5.71 12.63
CA PHE A 671 -34.93 -5.55 11.86
C PHE A 671 -35.17 -4.69 10.62
N GLN A 672 -36.23 -4.93 9.84
CA GLN A 672 -36.55 -4.16 8.64
C GLN A 672 -36.80 -2.69 8.97
N GLU A 673 -37.58 -2.39 10.02
CA GLU A 673 -37.83 -1.02 10.48
C GLU A 673 -36.52 -0.32 10.90
N LEU A 674 -35.67 -0.98 11.69
CA LEU A 674 -34.34 -0.46 12.06
C LEU A 674 -33.44 -0.24 10.83
N ASP A 675 -33.51 -1.14 9.85
CA ASP A 675 -32.71 -1.07 8.64
C ASP A 675 -33.16 0.07 7.72
N GLU A 676 -34.47 0.30 7.59
CA GLU A 676 -35.08 1.43 6.86
C GLU A 676 -34.82 2.78 7.55
N VAL A 677 -35.01 2.88 8.87
CA VAL A 677 -34.70 4.09 9.66
C VAL A 677 -33.22 4.43 9.58
N GLY A 678 -32.34 3.42 9.70
CA GLY A 678 -30.90 3.60 9.51
C GLY A 678 -30.53 4.08 8.09
N THR A 679 -31.29 3.69 7.06
CA THR A 679 -31.12 4.20 5.69
C THR A 679 -31.50 5.67 5.59
N HIS A 680 -32.66 6.05 6.12
CA HIS A 680 -33.13 7.43 6.12
C HIS A 680 -32.16 8.36 6.85
N LEU A 681 -31.70 7.97 8.05
CA LEU A 681 -30.75 8.74 8.83
C LEU A 681 -29.40 8.88 8.10
N TRP A 682 -28.88 7.80 7.51
CA TRP A 682 -27.62 7.86 6.75
C TRP A 682 -27.72 8.77 5.50
N LEU A 683 -28.83 8.71 4.76
CA LEU A 683 -29.06 9.58 3.60
C LEU A 683 -29.25 11.04 4.00
N LEU A 684 -29.97 11.29 5.10
CA LEU A 684 -30.16 12.63 5.66
C LEU A 684 -28.83 13.24 6.11
N GLU A 685 -27.98 12.47 6.81
CA GLU A 685 -26.63 12.90 7.15
C GLU A 685 -25.80 13.17 5.88
N SER A 686 -25.75 12.18 4.98
CA SER A 686 -24.80 12.14 3.85
C SER A 686 -25.13 13.07 2.68
N ASN A 687 -26.38 13.53 2.56
CA ASN A 687 -26.84 14.41 1.48
C ASN A 687 -27.53 15.68 2.02
N SER A 688 -27.23 16.08 3.26
CA SER A 688 -27.78 17.28 3.91
C SER A 688 -27.35 18.58 3.24
N THR A 689 -26.07 18.69 2.85
CA THR A 689 -25.51 19.88 2.20
C THR A 689 -24.41 19.52 1.19
N ASN A 690 -24.23 20.36 0.17
CA ASN A 690 -23.10 20.24 -0.76
C ASN A 690 -21.75 20.37 -0.04
N GLU A 691 -21.69 21.13 1.06
CA GLU A 691 -20.47 21.34 1.84
C GLU A 691 -20.00 20.04 2.53
N LEU A 692 -20.93 19.21 3.03
CA LEU A 692 -20.59 17.91 3.59
C LEU A 692 -19.95 17.00 2.53
N ILE A 693 -20.57 16.90 1.35
CA ILE A 693 -20.01 16.12 0.23
C ILE A 693 -18.65 16.68 -0.24
N LYS A 694 -18.50 18.01 -0.29
CA LYS A 694 -17.24 18.70 -0.61
C LYS A 694 -16.12 18.29 0.36
N ILE A 695 -16.39 18.20 1.66
CA ILE A 695 -15.40 17.83 2.66
C ILE A 695 -15.07 16.33 2.62
N GLU A 696 -16.07 15.46 2.43
CA GLU A 696 -15.89 14.00 2.40
C GLU A 696 -15.07 13.51 1.20
N ILE A 697 -15.38 14.01 -0.01
CA ILE A 697 -14.80 13.50 -1.26
C ILE A 697 -14.28 14.58 -2.23
N GLY A 698 -14.37 15.87 -1.91
CA GLY A 698 -14.01 16.93 -2.85
C GLY A 698 -12.55 16.93 -3.30
N VAL A 699 -11.65 16.43 -2.45
CA VAL A 699 -10.23 16.22 -2.78
C VAL A 699 -10.07 15.07 -3.79
N PHE A 700 -10.89 14.01 -3.68
CA PHE A 700 -10.96 12.95 -4.69
C PHE A 700 -11.55 13.47 -6.00
N LEU A 701 -12.66 14.21 -5.95
CA LEU A 701 -13.31 14.77 -7.14
C LEU A 701 -12.38 15.73 -7.89
N LYS A 702 -11.60 16.56 -7.17
CA LYS A 702 -10.59 17.43 -7.79
C LYS A 702 -9.51 16.62 -8.52
N ALA A 703 -8.91 15.63 -7.85
CA ALA A 703 -7.89 14.78 -8.45
C ALA A 703 -8.42 13.95 -9.64
N PHE A 704 -9.69 13.54 -9.59
CA PHE A 704 -10.40 12.88 -10.69
C PHE A 704 -10.55 13.81 -11.90
N VAL A 705 -11.10 15.01 -11.72
CA VAL A 705 -11.27 16.00 -12.80
C VAL A 705 -9.93 16.43 -13.42
N GLU A 706 -8.89 16.66 -12.61
CA GLU A 706 -7.54 16.96 -13.09
C GLU A 706 -6.97 15.82 -13.97
N HIS A 707 -7.23 14.57 -13.59
CA HIS A 707 -6.81 13.42 -14.38
C HIS A 707 -7.59 13.29 -15.69
N LEU A 708 -8.91 13.50 -15.70
CA LEU A 708 -9.71 13.53 -16.93
C LEU A 708 -9.26 14.64 -17.88
N GLY A 709 -8.94 15.83 -17.38
CA GLY A 709 -8.37 16.93 -18.18
C GLY A 709 -7.01 16.57 -18.79
N THR A 710 -6.14 15.91 -18.01
CA THR A 710 -4.84 15.40 -18.48
C THR A 710 -5.02 14.32 -19.57
N ILE A 711 -6.04 13.47 -19.46
CA ILE A 711 -6.37 12.48 -20.49
C ILE A 711 -6.84 13.15 -21.78
N ALA A 712 -7.79 14.09 -21.67
CA ALA A 712 -8.34 14.81 -22.82
C ALA A 712 -7.28 15.65 -23.57
N GLY A 713 -6.32 16.21 -22.83
CA GLY A 713 -5.19 16.98 -23.37
C GLY A 713 -4.12 16.15 -24.09
N GLY A 714 -4.10 14.82 -23.92
CA GLY A 714 -3.20 13.90 -24.63
C GLY A 714 -1.72 13.96 -24.24
N ASP A 715 -1.30 14.97 -23.48
CA ASP A 715 0.02 15.10 -22.90
C ASP A 715 -0.02 15.46 -21.40
N GLY A 716 1.16 15.66 -20.80
CA GLY A 716 1.28 15.93 -19.37
C GLY A 716 1.05 14.71 -18.47
N SER A 717 0.89 14.98 -17.17
CA SER A 717 0.69 13.95 -16.15
C SER A 717 0.28 14.56 -14.81
N VAL A 718 -0.60 13.90 -14.06
CA VAL A 718 -0.93 14.32 -12.68
C VAL A 718 0.10 13.75 -11.70
N LYS A 719 0.87 14.63 -11.06
CA LYS A 719 1.78 14.22 -9.97
C LYS A 719 0.97 14.05 -8.68
N LEU A 720 0.67 12.79 -8.33
CA LEU A 720 0.07 12.47 -7.03
C LEU A 720 1.00 12.92 -5.90
N LYS A 721 0.38 13.30 -4.76
CA LYS A 721 1.12 13.79 -3.60
C LYS A 721 2.16 12.77 -3.06
N ASN A 722 2.05 11.46 -3.32
CA ASN A 722 3.06 10.44 -2.96
C ASN A 722 4.24 10.34 -3.97
N GLY A 723 4.36 11.31 -4.87
CA GLY A 723 5.39 11.34 -5.91
C GLY A 723 5.20 10.31 -7.03
N ARG A 724 4.07 9.59 -7.10
CA ARG A 724 3.70 8.79 -8.28
C ARG A 724 3.15 9.74 -9.35
N ILE A 725 3.44 9.45 -10.61
CA ILE A 725 3.06 10.28 -11.75
C ILE A 725 2.01 9.51 -12.56
N LEU A 726 0.77 9.99 -12.56
CA LEU A 726 -0.30 9.45 -13.38
C LEU A 726 -0.20 10.00 -14.80
N GLN A 727 0.28 9.15 -15.68
CA GLN A 727 0.12 9.27 -17.13
C GLN A 727 -1.35 9.06 -17.54
N PRO A 728 -1.86 9.69 -18.61
CA PRO A 728 -3.22 9.53 -19.15
C PRO A 728 -3.76 8.08 -19.22
N LYS A 729 -2.88 7.14 -19.56
CA LYS A 729 -3.21 5.71 -19.70
C LYS A 729 -3.44 4.95 -18.39
N HIS A 730 -3.32 5.57 -17.21
CA HIS A 730 -3.51 4.86 -15.95
C HIS A 730 -4.99 4.62 -15.63
N ILE A 731 -5.34 3.35 -15.49
CA ILE A 731 -6.58 2.89 -14.88
C ILE A 731 -6.45 3.05 -13.36
N MET A 732 -7.44 3.69 -12.76
CA MET A 732 -7.42 4.07 -11.35
C MET A 732 -8.41 3.23 -10.56
N SER A 733 -7.94 2.54 -9.53
CA SER A 733 -8.76 1.65 -8.71
C SER A 733 -8.66 2.04 -7.22
N TYR A 734 -9.80 2.18 -6.54
CA TYR A 734 -9.89 2.66 -5.17
C TYR A 734 -10.75 1.73 -4.32
N SER A 735 -10.15 1.07 -3.33
CA SER A 735 -10.88 0.34 -2.28
C SER A 735 -11.17 1.24 -1.10
N ALA A 736 -12.44 1.36 -0.76
CA ALA A 736 -12.95 2.32 0.20
C ALA A 736 -14.20 1.77 0.92
N HIS A 737 -15.07 2.66 1.36
CA HIS A 737 -16.23 2.34 2.17
C HIS A 737 -17.54 2.57 1.40
N ASP A 738 -18.64 2.12 2.00
CA ASP A 738 -20.02 2.42 1.60
C ASP A 738 -20.21 3.93 1.43
N THR A 739 -19.76 4.70 2.41
CA THR A 739 -19.84 6.16 2.44
C THR A 739 -19.23 6.78 1.18
N HIS A 740 -17.99 6.42 0.79
CA HIS A 740 -17.33 6.98 -0.41
C HIS A 740 -18.10 6.70 -1.70
N VAL A 741 -18.65 5.49 -1.86
CA VAL A 741 -19.49 5.15 -3.01
C VAL A 741 -20.79 5.96 -2.99
N GLY A 742 -21.42 6.10 -1.82
CA GLY A 742 -22.61 6.92 -1.61
C GLY A 742 -22.39 8.41 -1.93
N TYR A 743 -21.31 9.01 -1.42
CA TYR A 743 -20.96 10.41 -1.71
C TYR A 743 -20.66 10.63 -3.19
N ILE A 744 -20.05 9.68 -3.90
CA ILE A 744 -19.83 9.80 -5.35
C ILE A 744 -21.16 9.77 -6.11
N LEU A 745 -22.08 8.86 -5.74
CA LEU A 745 -23.44 8.85 -6.31
C LEU A 745 -24.19 10.16 -5.98
N GLY A 746 -24.00 10.72 -4.79
CA GLY A 746 -24.61 11.98 -4.35
C GLY A 746 -24.08 13.20 -5.11
N ALA A 747 -22.75 13.34 -5.21
CA ALA A 747 -22.08 14.40 -5.98
C ALA A 747 -22.37 14.36 -7.48
N MET A 748 -22.75 13.19 -8.00
CA MET A 748 -23.18 12.99 -9.39
C MET A 748 -24.70 13.13 -9.57
N GLY A 749 -25.45 13.41 -8.49
CA GLY A 749 -26.91 13.60 -8.52
C GLY A 749 -27.73 12.32 -8.74
N VAL A 750 -27.14 11.13 -8.58
CA VAL A 750 -27.75 9.82 -8.94
C VAL A 750 -27.97 8.87 -7.77
N LEU A 751 -27.68 9.30 -6.52
CA LEU A 751 -27.98 8.54 -5.31
C LEU A 751 -29.50 8.41 -5.12
N LYS A 752 -30.00 7.16 -5.15
CA LYS A 752 -31.39 6.83 -4.84
C LYS A 752 -31.55 6.55 -3.35
N PHE A 753 -32.78 6.27 -2.89
CA PHE A 753 -33.01 5.69 -1.57
C PHE A 753 -32.53 4.23 -1.55
N GLU A 754 -31.23 4.02 -1.41
CA GLU A 754 -30.59 2.72 -1.53
C GLU A 754 -29.31 2.63 -0.69
N LYS A 755 -28.92 1.41 -0.31
CA LYS A 755 -27.65 1.14 0.36
C LYS A 755 -26.57 0.75 -0.64
N VAL A 756 -25.32 0.99 -0.26
CA VAL A 756 -24.16 0.40 -0.95
C VAL A 756 -23.86 -0.98 -0.34
N PRO A 757 -24.17 -2.10 -1.03
CA PRO A 757 -23.89 -3.44 -0.51
C PRO A 757 -22.38 -3.75 -0.49
N TYR A 758 -21.98 -4.81 0.23
CA TYR A 758 -20.58 -5.25 0.24
C TYR A 758 -20.09 -5.60 -1.17
N ALA A 759 -18.85 -5.20 -1.49
CA ALA A 759 -18.29 -5.23 -2.84
C ALA A 759 -19.14 -4.46 -3.90
N GLY A 760 -19.97 -3.51 -3.47
CA GLY A 760 -20.62 -2.54 -4.35
C GLY A 760 -19.63 -1.54 -4.93
N ALA A 761 -19.80 -1.18 -6.20
CA ALA A 761 -18.81 -0.41 -6.94
C ALA A 761 -19.45 0.63 -7.88
N VAL A 762 -18.84 1.82 -7.95
CA VAL A 762 -19.05 2.78 -9.03
C VAL A 762 -17.88 2.70 -10.00
N ILE A 763 -18.22 2.61 -11.29
CA ILE A 763 -17.28 2.64 -12.40
C ILE A 763 -17.57 3.89 -13.22
N LEU A 764 -16.58 4.77 -13.31
CA LEU A 764 -16.61 6.00 -14.08
C LEU A 764 -15.81 5.76 -15.37
N GLU A 765 -16.52 5.72 -16.50
CA GLU A 765 -15.98 5.41 -17.81
C GLU A 765 -15.85 6.70 -18.61
N LEU A 766 -14.61 7.10 -18.95
CA LEU A 766 -14.37 8.19 -19.90
C LEU A 766 -14.36 7.61 -21.30
N ILE A 767 -15.26 8.08 -22.17
CA ILE A 767 -15.32 7.68 -23.58
C ILE A 767 -15.16 8.92 -24.48
N GLY A 768 -14.58 8.76 -25.67
CA GLY A 768 -14.37 9.87 -26.60
C GLY A 768 -13.36 9.55 -27.72
N PRO A 769 -12.97 10.54 -28.54
CA PRO A 769 -11.98 10.39 -29.60
C PRO A 769 -10.56 10.15 -29.03
N ASP A 770 -9.63 9.61 -29.83
CA ASP A 770 -8.21 9.57 -29.42
C ASP A 770 -7.72 11.00 -29.10
N PRO A 771 -7.02 11.21 -27.97
CA PRO A 771 -6.57 12.55 -27.54
C PRO A 771 -5.38 13.05 -28.40
N PRO A 772 -5.15 14.38 -28.49
CA PRO A 772 -5.86 15.47 -27.81
C PRO A 772 -7.21 15.85 -28.43
N SER A 773 -8.18 16.26 -27.60
CA SER A 773 -9.45 16.85 -28.06
C SER A 773 -10.09 17.77 -27.02
N SER A 774 -11.06 18.59 -27.39
CA SER A 774 -11.83 19.42 -26.45
C SER A 774 -12.72 18.57 -25.54
N LEU A 775 -12.94 19.05 -24.30
CA LEU A 775 -13.71 18.31 -23.27
C LEU A 775 -15.14 17.98 -23.74
N GLU A 776 -15.76 18.88 -24.49
CA GLU A 776 -17.08 18.72 -25.13
C GLU A 776 -17.21 17.50 -26.07
N ASN A 777 -16.09 16.92 -26.52
CA ASN A 777 -16.05 15.72 -27.38
C ASN A 777 -15.96 14.41 -26.58
N TYR A 778 -15.66 14.49 -25.29
CA TYR A 778 -15.67 13.32 -24.39
C TYR A 778 -17.00 13.21 -23.65
N ARG A 779 -17.36 11.99 -23.27
CA ARG A 779 -18.53 11.70 -22.43
C ARG A 779 -18.07 10.92 -21.20
N LEU A 780 -18.68 11.20 -20.05
CA LEU A 780 -18.57 10.35 -18.87
C LEU A 780 -19.81 9.47 -18.74
N ARG A 781 -19.61 8.18 -18.49
CA ARG A 781 -20.67 7.25 -18.06
C ARG A 781 -20.43 6.82 -16.62
N LEU A 782 -21.50 6.68 -15.84
CA LEU A 782 -21.46 6.14 -14.49
C LEU A 782 -22.23 4.82 -14.47
N ARG A 783 -21.53 3.71 -14.24
CA ARG A 783 -22.12 2.40 -13.96
C ARG A 783 -22.03 2.11 -12.47
N TYR A 784 -23.14 1.74 -11.84
CA TYR A 784 -23.21 1.33 -10.45
C TYR A 784 -23.53 -0.17 -10.37
N LYS A 785 -22.59 -0.95 -9.82
CA LYS A 785 -22.71 -2.38 -9.57
C LYS A 785 -23.10 -2.61 -8.12
N GLN A 786 -24.29 -3.16 -7.90
CA GLN A 786 -24.92 -3.38 -6.60
C GLN A 786 -24.40 -4.67 -5.94
N GLY A 787 -23.10 -4.68 -5.67
CA GLY A 787 -22.43 -5.77 -4.97
C GLY A 787 -21.94 -6.90 -5.87
N TYR A 788 -21.33 -7.91 -5.26
CA TYR A 788 -20.71 -9.01 -6.00
C TYR A 788 -21.71 -9.83 -6.86
N SER A 789 -22.97 -9.96 -6.42
CA SER A 789 -24.02 -10.77 -7.06
C SER A 789 -24.78 -10.08 -8.21
N ASP A 790 -24.62 -8.76 -8.37
CA ASP A 790 -25.18 -8.04 -9.52
C ASP A 790 -24.34 -8.33 -10.79
N GLU A 791 -24.81 -9.22 -11.66
CA GLU A 791 -24.05 -9.64 -12.84
C GLU A 791 -23.97 -8.58 -13.94
N ILE A 792 -24.73 -7.48 -13.86
CA ILE A 792 -24.89 -6.52 -14.97
C ILE A 792 -24.33 -5.13 -14.63
N GLY A 793 -24.69 -4.57 -13.46
CA GLY A 793 -24.44 -3.17 -13.11
C GLY A 793 -25.28 -2.19 -13.93
N GLU A 794 -25.95 -1.26 -13.23
CA GLU A 794 -26.87 -0.29 -13.85
C GLU A 794 -26.12 1.00 -14.27
N TYR A 795 -26.28 1.44 -15.51
CA TYR A 795 -25.88 2.81 -15.89
C TYR A 795 -26.87 3.83 -15.30
N ARG A 796 -26.36 4.91 -14.71
CA ARG A 796 -27.19 5.98 -14.13
C ARG A 796 -27.24 7.21 -15.04
N THR A 797 -28.42 7.80 -15.19
CA THR A 797 -28.63 9.06 -15.93
C THR A 797 -28.10 10.23 -15.11
N LEU A 798 -27.05 10.91 -15.59
CA LEU A 798 -26.50 12.07 -14.90
C LEU A 798 -27.44 13.29 -15.07
N PRO A 799 -27.97 13.91 -13.98
CA PRO A 799 -28.95 15.00 -14.09
C PRO A 799 -28.44 16.24 -14.84
N SER A 800 -27.13 16.43 -14.91
CA SER A 800 -26.45 17.48 -15.68
C SER A 800 -26.72 17.40 -17.19
N CYS A 801 -27.19 16.25 -17.68
CA CYS A 801 -27.44 15.96 -19.08
C CYS A 801 -28.86 15.40 -19.30
N PRO A 802 -29.92 16.19 -19.01
CA PRO A 802 -31.30 15.71 -19.08
C PRO A 802 -31.69 15.34 -20.51
N GLY A 803 -32.23 14.13 -20.69
CA GLY A 803 -32.71 13.63 -21.98
C GLY A 803 -31.68 12.89 -22.84
N GLN A 804 -30.40 12.83 -22.43
CA GLN A 804 -29.44 11.87 -23.00
C GLN A 804 -29.63 10.50 -22.37
N LYS A 805 -29.41 9.43 -23.14
CA LYS A 805 -29.45 8.07 -22.59
C LYS A 805 -28.21 7.79 -21.74
N GLU A 806 -28.37 6.99 -20.71
CA GLU A 806 -27.33 6.66 -19.73
C GLU A 806 -26.08 6.06 -20.40
N ILE A 807 -26.30 5.27 -21.45
CA ILE A 807 -25.27 4.57 -22.21
C ILE A 807 -24.53 5.45 -23.24
N GLU A 808 -25.11 6.60 -23.61
CA GLU A 808 -24.49 7.61 -24.48
C GLU A 808 -23.52 8.49 -23.67
N GLY A 809 -23.76 8.64 -22.36
CA GLY A 809 -22.96 9.43 -21.44
C GLY A 809 -23.17 10.94 -21.54
N CYS A 810 -22.70 11.66 -20.54
CA CYS A 810 -22.85 13.12 -20.40
C CYS A 810 -21.56 13.85 -20.86
N PRO A 811 -21.62 14.90 -21.71
CA PRO A 811 -20.48 15.75 -22.05
C PRO A 811 -19.61 16.12 -20.85
N LEU A 812 -18.31 15.87 -20.97
CA LEU A 812 -17.37 15.97 -19.84
C LEU A 812 -17.27 17.39 -19.28
N ASP A 813 -17.39 18.41 -20.11
CA ASP A 813 -17.47 19.81 -19.72
C ASP A 813 -18.66 20.10 -18.80
N LEU A 814 -19.86 19.57 -19.12
CA LEU A 814 -21.06 19.69 -18.28
C LEU A 814 -20.94 18.91 -16.97
N VAL A 815 -20.26 17.75 -16.99
CA VAL A 815 -19.96 16.99 -15.75
C VAL A 815 -18.99 17.78 -14.86
N ILE A 816 -17.94 18.37 -15.43
CA ILE A 816 -16.98 19.18 -14.67
C ILE A 816 -17.66 20.42 -14.08
N GLN A 817 -18.52 21.10 -14.84
CA GLN A 817 -19.32 22.22 -14.34
C GLN A 817 -20.25 21.81 -13.19
N HIS A 818 -20.87 20.63 -13.27
CA HIS A 818 -21.70 20.11 -12.18
C HIS A 818 -20.89 19.76 -10.92
N LEU A 819 -19.67 19.25 -11.09
CA LEU A 819 -18.79 18.87 -9.98
C LEU A 819 -18.08 20.07 -9.33
N GLU A 820 -17.98 21.22 -10.00
CA GLU A 820 -17.29 22.42 -9.52
C GLU A 820 -17.59 22.80 -8.06
N PRO A 821 -18.85 22.83 -7.57
CA PRO A 821 -19.16 23.18 -6.17
C PRO A 821 -18.61 22.19 -5.13
N PHE A 822 -18.32 20.96 -5.54
CA PHE A 822 -17.81 19.90 -4.67
C PHE A 822 -16.29 19.77 -4.72
N LEU A 823 -15.57 20.46 -5.61
CA LEU A 823 -14.11 20.33 -5.71
C LEU A 823 -13.44 20.99 -4.49
N LEU A 824 -12.47 20.32 -3.88
CA LEU A 824 -11.78 20.81 -2.69
C LEU A 824 -10.27 20.62 -2.80
N ASP A 825 -9.51 21.65 -2.48
CA ASP A 825 -8.06 21.54 -2.36
C ASP A 825 -7.67 20.79 -1.08
N ALA A 826 -6.70 19.89 -1.17
CA ALA A 826 -6.23 19.15 0.00
C ALA A 826 -5.61 20.05 1.09
N GLU A 827 -5.18 21.27 0.75
CA GLU A 827 -4.71 22.28 1.71
C GLU A 827 -5.88 23.03 2.36
N GLU A 828 -6.92 23.38 1.59
CA GLU A 828 -8.19 23.92 2.10
C GLU A 828 -8.88 22.92 3.04
N TYR A 829 -8.98 21.64 2.63
CA TYR A 829 -9.43 20.53 3.46
C TYR A 829 -8.67 20.46 4.80
N SER A 830 -7.33 20.50 4.73
CA SER A 830 -6.49 20.44 5.93
C SER A 830 -6.78 21.62 6.86
N LYS A 831 -7.06 22.81 6.33
CA LYS A 831 -7.40 24.00 7.11
C LYS A 831 -8.79 23.87 7.75
N LEU A 832 -9.82 23.52 6.96
CA LEU A 832 -11.21 23.30 7.41
C LEU A 832 -11.30 22.26 8.54
N CYS A 833 -10.46 21.22 8.50
CA CYS A 833 -10.44 20.16 9.51
C CYS A 833 -9.44 20.40 10.66
N SER A 834 -8.61 21.45 10.61
CA SER A 834 -7.68 21.80 11.70
C SER A 834 -8.19 22.91 12.62
N GLU A 835 -9.12 23.75 12.15
CA GLU A 835 -9.69 24.82 12.97
C GLU A 835 -10.71 24.25 13.99
N PRO A 836 -10.60 24.56 15.29
CA PRO A 836 -11.64 24.25 16.25
C PRO A 836 -12.91 25.01 15.86
N SER A 837 -14.02 24.29 15.65
CA SER A 837 -15.30 24.93 15.31
C SER A 837 -15.72 25.86 16.45
N HIS A 838 -15.64 27.17 16.23
CA HIS A 838 -15.80 28.21 17.26
C HIS A 838 -17.19 28.26 17.95
N ASN A 839 -18.13 27.38 17.56
CA ASN A 839 -19.51 27.32 18.09
C ASN A 839 -19.95 25.94 18.63
N VAL A 840 -19.04 24.98 18.82
CA VAL A 840 -19.40 23.70 19.46
C VAL A 840 -18.66 23.55 20.79
N ARG A 841 -19.40 23.55 21.91
CA ARG A 841 -18.86 23.07 23.19
C ARG A 841 -18.58 21.57 23.05
N ALA A 842 -17.30 21.20 22.97
CA ALA A 842 -16.88 19.81 22.83
C ALA A 842 -17.49 18.94 23.94
N PHE A 843 -18.32 17.97 23.54
CA PHE A 843 -18.92 17.01 24.47
C PHE A 843 -17.91 15.87 24.70
N ASN A 844 -17.21 15.91 25.84
CA ASN A 844 -16.21 14.92 26.19
C ASN A 844 -16.88 13.66 26.77
N PRO A 845 -16.83 12.46 26.13
CA PRO A 845 -17.62 11.30 26.57
C PRO A 845 -17.20 10.66 27.89
N TRP A 846 -16.16 11.20 28.56
CA TRP A 846 -15.54 10.61 29.75
C TRP A 846 -15.83 11.33 31.07
N GLU A 847 -16.63 12.40 31.08
CA GLU A 847 -17.02 13.14 32.29
C GLU A 847 -18.50 13.00 32.65
N ALA A 848 -18.93 11.76 32.89
CA ALA A 848 -20.18 11.46 33.57
C ALA A 848 -19.91 10.80 34.94
N ARG A 849 -19.55 11.63 35.94
CA ARG A 849 -19.63 11.25 37.36
C ARG A 849 -20.55 12.25 38.08
N PRO A 850 -21.58 11.80 38.81
CA PRO A 850 -22.42 12.70 39.58
C PRO A 850 -21.65 13.20 40.80
N ASN A 851 -21.25 14.48 40.78
CA ASN A 851 -20.81 15.18 41.98
C ASN A 851 -21.99 15.45 42.91
N TRP A 852 -21.83 15.18 44.21
CA TRP A 852 -22.50 15.84 45.35
C TRP A 852 -21.79 15.39 46.64
N PRO A 853 -21.64 16.23 47.69
CA PRO A 853 -21.55 17.69 47.63
C PRO A 853 -20.41 18.28 48.50
N LEU A 854 -19.79 19.37 48.03
CA LEU A 854 -18.95 20.23 48.87
C LEU A 854 -19.82 21.25 49.63
N VAL A 855 -20.58 20.78 50.63
CA VAL A 855 -21.17 21.65 51.66
C VAL A 855 -20.20 21.72 52.84
N CYS A 856 -19.10 22.46 52.67
CA CYS A 856 -18.17 22.83 53.75
C CYS A 856 -17.15 23.87 53.24
N LEU A 857 -17.48 25.18 53.32
CA LEU A 857 -16.53 26.32 53.45
C LEU A 857 -17.19 27.73 53.34
N ALA A 858 -18.49 27.88 53.68
CA ALA A 858 -19.19 29.18 53.61
C ALA A 858 -19.77 29.69 54.96
N CYS A 859 -19.39 29.09 56.09
CA CYS A 859 -19.97 29.39 57.42
C CYS A 859 -18.95 29.76 58.52
N VAL A 860 -17.75 30.26 58.17
CA VAL A 860 -16.67 30.54 59.15
C VAL A 860 -16.33 32.05 59.27
N PHE A 861 -17.12 32.94 58.67
CA PHE A 861 -16.89 34.40 58.72
C PHE A 861 -18.04 35.24 59.31
N PHE A 862 -18.98 34.63 60.04
CA PHE A 862 -20.12 35.37 60.65
C PHE A 862 -20.43 35.02 62.11
N LEU A 863 -19.45 34.53 62.88
CA LEU A 863 -19.51 34.45 64.34
C LEU A 863 -18.19 34.92 64.98
N CYS A 864 -17.93 36.22 64.88
CA CYS A 864 -16.96 36.92 65.73
C CYS A 864 -17.24 38.43 65.84
N TRP A 865 -18.52 38.82 65.97
CA TRP A 865 -18.90 40.13 66.53
C TRP A 865 -20.34 40.10 67.06
N ASN A 866 -20.50 40.25 68.38
CA ASN A 866 -21.74 40.35 69.18
C ASN A 866 -22.78 39.22 69.01
#